data_AF-A0AAW8PZR4-F1
#
_entry.id   AF-A0AAW8PZR4-F1
#
_cell.length_a   1.000
_cell.length_b   1.000
_cell.length_c   1.000
_cell.angle_alpha   90.00
_cell.angle_beta   90.00
_cell.angle_gamma   90.00
#
_symmetry.space_group_name_H-M   'P 1'
#
loop_
_entity.id
_entity.type
_entity.pdbx_description
1 polymer ?
#
loop_
_entity_poly.entity_id
_entity_poly.type
_entity_poly.pdbx_seq_one_letter_code
_entity_poly.pdbx_strand_id
1 'polypeptide(L)'
;MHSDEVATHGQLLTSSEIEGFLSDDLKQKRLIASLEQPFSATSLLIAKSSGASYTLTMTDWSQPDKVLLYKAMIAAYNFAFFSQEASLSAKDTFASSARPFVEWLNVHTIDNRYEILKQYESDRMDAVGNHGGRSPLIKLMIVVTYAIDSVAFRDEVSASDYGFIRELRRTKISPNLNKMQKSIASYFGELDWLRRDDIGIGKDLYSALASPKLTVKSLSLTAATIILELNNYKSALKLLVQKAQPKLSKLIETDFSSLSKSRKAQCIGNILYHIISEYHQNSDNSELSKAALDVLLLSNATNEKAYLLLLGALTSPEACDELFLNKRCNKEKIEVNFCVRNITTLATGNLFSLKVLRSLFHDESQVVTAVENMMFGWLMASLTVQPYDIEKLTHSSFRKMIVGGRVTSIECEYFKGRAKVFHTTRSLSVRETEGQALMTYIEAVPEGTSFYIHPTLIISNGMRSITGSLRHLLQCHGMKTSLLATHRKKNTPLIIPSAYCALVKSGIHPENVIENAKLISIEERIDLVINSESPCRNGLFGLQAIKNSAVHAFSDPYTYHYLVNRNSHTNKTEKISYLTEDNEEWMNSAGRITREVMFDLIQNVFYLDFNPKQIVEMEAFNSEFMVVSENISYRTEEMNARMRLVTGQARGRVNEVGVLALSDKIDDEPLSPIYVLDSPLTVLRMHNYLHEFKKHYKKLLATNPDFLFKTVMPTVEWIEGTLGKMSKCSQKNGREQFDEMIKHGVVMSVFHSL
;
A
#
# COMPACT_ATOMS: atom_id res chain seq x y z
N MET A 1 -56.01 -2.39 17.53
CA MET A 1 -55.42 -1.82 18.75
C MET A 1 -54.17 -1.08 18.35
N HIS A 2 -54.05 0.17 18.75
CA HIS A 2 -53.00 1.09 18.29
C HIS A 2 -51.70 0.87 19.07
N SER A 3 -50.57 1.23 18.44
CA SER A 3 -49.22 1.15 19.00
C SER A 3 -49.04 1.87 20.35
N ASP A 4 -49.92 2.81 20.67
CA ASP A 4 -49.89 3.57 21.94
C ASP A 4 -50.55 2.81 23.12
N GLU A 5 -51.26 1.70 22.89
CA GLU A 5 -51.88 0.89 23.96
C GLU A 5 -51.00 -0.27 24.44
N VAL A 6 -49.96 -0.65 23.70
CA VAL A 6 -49.06 -1.76 24.09
C VAL A 6 -47.96 -1.30 25.05
N ALA A 7 -47.62 -0.01 25.05
CA ALA A 7 -46.62 0.55 25.97
C ALA A 7 -47.10 0.64 27.43
N THR A 8 -48.41 0.56 27.68
CA THR A 8 -49.01 0.73 29.01
C THR A 8 -49.29 -0.59 29.75
N HIS A 9 -49.22 -1.74 29.08
CA HIS A 9 -49.38 -3.05 29.72
C HIS A 9 -48.20 -3.94 29.32
N GLY A 10 -47.35 -4.30 30.29
CA GLY A 10 -46.15 -5.13 30.11
C GLY A 10 -46.44 -6.58 29.70
N GLN A 11 -47.11 -6.78 28.56
CA GLN A 11 -47.27 -8.06 27.91
C GLN A 11 -46.09 -8.29 26.95
N LEU A 12 -45.27 -9.30 27.24
CA LEU A 12 -44.26 -9.82 26.32
C LEU A 12 -44.96 -10.36 25.07
N LEU A 13 -44.82 -9.66 23.94
CA LEU A 13 -45.31 -10.10 22.65
C LEU A 13 -44.54 -11.34 22.18
N THR A 14 -45.26 -12.28 21.57
CA THR A 14 -44.67 -13.49 20.98
C THR A 14 -44.00 -13.20 19.64
N SER A 15 -43.01 -14.01 19.25
CA SER A 15 -42.29 -13.83 17.97
C SER A 15 -43.23 -13.75 16.75
N SER A 16 -44.32 -14.54 16.74
CA SER A 16 -45.31 -14.53 15.65
C SER A 16 -46.12 -13.24 15.61
N GLU A 17 -46.42 -12.64 16.76
CA GLU A 17 -47.13 -11.36 16.82
C GLU A 17 -46.24 -10.23 16.30
N ILE A 18 -44.96 -10.22 16.70
CA ILE A 18 -43.98 -9.22 16.25
C ILE A 18 -43.75 -9.32 14.74
N GLU A 19 -43.60 -10.53 14.19
CA GLU A 19 -43.47 -10.72 12.73
C GLU A 19 -44.73 -10.31 11.96
N GLY A 20 -45.91 -10.58 12.50
CA GLY A 20 -47.19 -10.10 11.96
C GLY A 20 -47.23 -8.59 11.85
N PHE A 21 -46.86 -7.87 12.92
CA PHE A 21 -46.76 -6.41 12.93
C PHE A 21 -45.75 -5.88 11.90
N LEU A 22 -44.56 -6.47 11.83
CA LEU A 22 -43.51 -6.05 10.88
C LEU A 22 -43.92 -6.27 9.41
N SER A 23 -44.60 -7.38 9.11
CA SER A 23 -45.08 -7.70 7.76
C SER A 23 -46.21 -6.75 7.30
N ASP A 24 -47.13 -6.40 8.20
CA ASP A 24 -48.24 -5.51 7.87
C ASP A 24 -47.79 -4.03 7.77
N ASP A 25 -46.82 -3.60 8.59
CA ASP A 25 -46.24 -2.25 8.50
C ASP A 25 -45.35 -2.06 7.25
N LEU A 26 -44.64 -3.12 6.80
CA LEU A 26 -43.88 -3.11 5.54
C LEU A 26 -44.77 -2.90 4.31
N LYS A 27 -46.01 -3.41 4.34
CA LYS A 27 -47.01 -3.16 3.28
C LYS A 27 -47.52 -1.72 3.29
N GLN A 28 -47.46 -1.01 4.42
CA GLN A 28 -48.00 0.34 4.60
C GLN A 28 -46.97 1.49 4.52
N LYS A 29 -45.68 1.22 4.27
CA LYS A 29 -44.61 2.25 4.15
C LYS A 29 -44.49 3.21 5.37
N ARG A 30 -44.83 2.78 6.58
CA ARG A 30 -44.64 3.60 7.80
C ARG A 30 -43.26 3.36 8.43
N LEU A 31 -42.77 4.37 9.18
CA LEU A 31 -41.55 4.30 9.99
C LEU A 31 -41.71 3.18 11.03
N ILE A 32 -40.82 2.19 10.95
CA ILE A 32 -40.87 0.94 11.70
C ILE A 32 -40.82 1.23 13.21
N ALA A 33 -41.81 0.73 13.96
CA ALA A 33 -41.77 0.68 15.41
C ALA A 33 -40.63 -0.26 15.86
N SER A 34 -39.80 0.22 16.78
CA SER A 34 -38.61 -0.42 17.30
C SER A 34 -38.94 -1.63 18.18
N LEU A 35 -39.05 -2.82 17.61
CA LEU A 35 -39.09 -4.05 18.40
C LEU A 35 -37.94 -4.98 18.01
N GLU A 36 -36.97 -5.06 18.92
CA GLU A 36 -35.93 -6.09 18.89
C GLU A 36 -36.57 -7.49 18.91
N GLN A 37 -35.94 -8.44 18.24
CA GLN A 37 -36.43 -9.81 18.21
C GLN A 37 -35.99 -10.56 19.46
N PRO A 38 -36.90 -11.33 20.11
CA PRO A 38 -36.54 -12.15 21.26
C PRO A 38 -35.63 -13.30 20.84
N PHE A 39 -34.80 -13.81 21.75
CA PHE A 39 -33.91 -14.95 21.50
C PHE A 39 -34.63 -16.29 21.27
N SER A 40 -35.95 -16.32 21.51
CA SER A 40 -36.84 -17.43 21.16
C SER A 40 -37.40 -17.35 19.74
N ALA A 41 -37.09 -16.28 18.98
CA ALA A 41 -37.57 -16.13 17.61
C ALA A 41 -37.11 -17.30 16.74
N THR A 42 -38.02 -17.86 15.94
CA THR A 42 -37.73 -18.96 15.01
C THR A 42 -37.46 -18.47 13.60
N SER A 43 -37.85 -17.25 13.30
CA SER A 43 -37.57 -16.56 12.05
C SER A 43 -37.21 -15.10 12.26
N LEU A 44 -36.56 -14.52 11.25
CA LEU A 44 -36.16 -13.11 11.19
C LEU A 44 -36.50 -12.56 9.81
N LEU A 45 -37.27 -11.48 9.76
CA LEU A 45 -37.63 -10.81 8.51
C LEU A 45 -36.54 -9.81 8.10
N ILE A 46 -35.83 -10.10 7.01
CA ILE A 46 -34.76 -9.21 6.52
C ILE A 46 -35.32 -8.26 5.47
N ALA A 47 -35.45 -6.99 5.87
CA ALA A 47 -35.93 -5.92 5.00
C ALA A 47 -34.93 -5.61 3.86
N LYS A 48 -35.47 -5.12 2.73
CA LYS A 48 -34.73 -4.85 1.50
C LYS A 48 -33.67 -3.75 1.68
N SER A 49 -32.39 -4.09 1.50
CA SER A 49 -31.30 -3.12 1.35
C SER A 49 -30.75 -3.09 -0.09
N SER A 50 -30.47 -4.24 -0.70
CA SER A 50 -30.01 -4.35 -2.10
C SER A 50 -30.59 -5.54 -2.89
N GLY A 51 -31.49 -6.35 -2.30
CA GLY A 51 -32.09 -7.55 -2.90
C GLY A 51 -33.59 -7.71 -2.60
N ALA A 52 -34.18 -8.88 -2.85
CA ALA A 52 -35.56 -9.17 -2.41
C ALA A 52 -35.59 -9.37 -0.88
N SER A 53 -36.65 -8.89 -0.22
CA SER A 53 -36.90 -9.22 1.18
C SER A 53 -37.03 -10.74 1.34
N TYR A 54 -36.43 -11.29 2.38
CA TYR A 54 -36.51 -12.72 2.65
C TYR A 54 -36.63 -12.96 4.16
N THR A 55 -37.22 -14.09 4.51
CA THR A 55 -37.31 -14.57 5.88
C THR A 55 -36.20 -15.58 6.12
N LEU A 56 -35.41 -15.36 7.17
CA LEU A 56 -34.43 -16.31 7.66
C LEU A 56 -35.12 -17.18 8.71
N THR A 57 -35.05 -18.51 8.60
CA THR A 57 -35.76 -19.40 9.52
C THR A 57 -34.82 -20.49 10.03
N MET A 58 -34.83 -20.71 11.34
CA MET A 58 -34.15 -21.84 11.98
C MET A 58 -35.13 -23.00 12.13
N THR A 59 -34.83 -24.13 11.48
CA THR A 59 -35.71 -25.31 11.49
C THR A 59 -35.19 -26.41 12.40
N ASP A 60 -33.87 -26.46 12.67
CA ASP A 60 -33.27 -27.49 13.51
C ASP A 60 -32.93 -26.99 14.93
N TRP A 61 -33.88 -27.21 15.84
CA TRP A 61 -33.74 -26.89 17.27
C TRP A 61 -33.23 -28.05 18.11
N SER A 62 -32.91 -29.19 17.49
CA SER A 62 -32.57 -30.43 18.20
C SER A 62 -31.16 -30.41 18.81
N GLN A 63 -30.25 -29.62 18.24
CA GLN A 63 -28.87 -29.50 18.71
C GLN A 63 -28.61 -28.17 19.46
N PRO A 64 -28.15 -28.20 20.72
CA PRO A 64 -27.91 -27.00 21.52
C PRO A 64 -26.94 -25.98 20.89
N ASP A 65 -25.90 -26.46 20.21
CA ASP A 65 -24.92 -25.58 19.56
C ASP A 65 -25.51 -24.81 18.38
N LYS A 66 -26.43 -25.41 17.63
CA LYS A 66 -27.14 -24.74 16.54
C LYS A 66 -28.04 -23.62 17.07
N VAL A 67 -28.78 -23.92 18.14
CA VAL A 67 -29.64 -22.95 18.82
C VAL A 67 -28.81 -21.77 19.34
N LEU A 68 -27.65 -22.05 19.96
CA LEU A 68 -26.74 -21.02 20.44
C LEU A 68 -26.23 -20.11 19.31
N LEU A 69 -25.79 -20.70 18.19
CA LEU A 69 -25.33 -19.93 17.03
C LEU A 69 -26.45 -19.11 16.39
N TYR A 70 -27.67 -19.64 16.37
CA TYR A 70 -28.82 -18.88 15.90
C TYR A 70 -29.19 -17.73 16.83
N LYS A 71 -29.13 -17.91 18.16
CA LYS A 71 -29.26 -16.80 19.13
C LYS A 71 -28.21 -15.71 18.91
N ALA A 72 -26.97 -16.08 18.55
CA ALA A 72 -25.96 -15.11 18.15
C ALA A 72 -26.37 -14.34 16.86
N MET A 73 -26.99 -15.00 15.88
CA MET A 73 -27.55 -14.32 14.70
C MET A 73 -28.69 -13.37 15.06
N ILE A 74 -29.55 -13.72 16.03
CA ILE A 74 -30.62 -12.83 16.53
C ILE A 74 -30.00 -11.58 17.20
N ALA A 75 -28.98 -11.75 18.04
CA ALA A 75 -28.27 -10.61 18.65
C ALA A 75 -27.65 -9.68 17.59
N ALA A 76 -26.99 -10.26 16.60
CA ALA A 76 -26.37 -9.50 15.53
C ALA A 76 -27.40 -8.81 14.61
N TYR A 77 -28.57 -9.43 14.41
CA TYR A 77 -29.71 -8.81 13.74
C TYR A 77 -30.19 -7.58 14.52
N ASN A 78 -30.41 -7.74 15.82
CA ASN A 78 -30.88 -6.65 16.67
C ASN A 78 -29.90 -5.46 16.64
N PHE A 79 -28.60 -5.73 16.74
CA PHE A 79 -27.58 -4.71 16.58
C PHE A 79 -27.65 -4.03 15.21
N ALA A 80 -27.60 -4.80 14.12
CA ALA A 80 -27.50 -4.24 12.76
C ALA A 80 -28.73 -3.42 12.34
N PHE A 81 -29.93 -3.77 12.84
CA PHE A 81 -31.18 -3.15 12.39
C PHE A 81 -31.75 -2.12 13.36
N PHE A 82 -31.49 -2.23 14.66
CA PHE A 82 -32.12 -1.39 15.69
C PHE A 82 -31.13 -0.57 16.54
N SER A 83 -29.84 -0.92 16.60
CA SER A 83 -28.86 -0.11 17.35
C SER A 83 -28.52 1.20 16.63
N GLN A 84 -28.47 2.30 17.37
CA GLN A 84 -27.99 3.59 16.87
C GLN A 84 -26.46 3.60 16.67
N GLU A 85 -25.74 2.67 17.28
CA GLU A 85 -24.28 2.54 17.17
C GLU A 85 -23.85 1.77 15.90
N ALA A 86 -24.80 1.13 15.20
CA ALA A 86 -24.51 0.34 14.03
C ALA A 86 -24.10 1.20 12.82
N SER A 87 -23.01 0.82 12.16
CA SER A 87 -22.61 1.43 10.88
C SER A 87 -23.70 1.25 9.81
N LEU A 88 -23.80 2.19 8.87
CA LEU A 88 -24.74 2.08 7.73
C LEU A 88 -24.56 0.76 6.94
N SER A 89 -23.32 0.24 6.86
CA SER A 89 -22.99 -1.03 6.21
C SER A 89 -23.36 -2.29 6.99
N ALA A 90 -23.77 -2.17 8.26
CA ALA A 90 -24.06 -3.32 9.13
C ALA A 90 -25.23 -4.14 8.58
N LYS A 91 -26.28 -3.47 8.09
CA LYS A 91 -27.47 -4.10 7.49
C LYS A 91 -27.10 -4.96 6.27
N ASP A 92 -26.32 -4.41 5.35
CA ASP A 92 -25.85 -5.13 4.16
C ASP A 92 -24.91 -6.28 4.51
N THR A 93 -24.05 -6.09 5.51
CA THR A 93 -23.12 -7.12 5.98
C THR A 93 -23.87 -8.29 6.61
N PHE A 94 -24.86 -8.02 7.45
CA PHE A 94 -25.73 -9.04 8.03
C PHE A 94 -26.52 -9.78 6.94
N ALA A 95 -27.25 -9.04 6.10
CA ALA A 95 -28.11 -9.62 5.06
C ALA A 95 -27.32 -10.51 4.08
N SER A 96 -26.13 -10.08 3.67
CA SER A 96 -25.31 -10.88 2.74
C SER A 96 -24.61 -12.10 3.38
N SER A 97 -24.58 -12.23 4.70
CA SER A 97 -23.83 -13.28 5.41
C SER A 97 -24.71 -14.26 6.18
N ALA A 98 -25.79 -13.78 6.80
CA ALA A 98 -26.63 -14.57 7.69
C ALA A 98 -27.39 -15.67 6.94
N ARG A 99 -27.91 -15.37 5.72
CA ARG A 99 -28.72 -16.32 4.95
C ARG A 99 -27.96 -17.60 4.57
N PRO A 100 -26.82 -17.53 3.88
CA PRO A 100 -26.08 -18.75 3.54
C PRO A 100 -25.60 -19.52 4.76
N PHE A 101 -25.35 -18.85 5.89
CA PHE A 101 -24.89 -19.49 7.12
C PHE A 101 -26.00 -20.27 7.84
N VAL A 102 -27.18 -19.66 8.04
CA VAL A 102 -28.30 -20.35 8.71
C VAL A 102 -28.90 -21.45 7.83
N GLU A 103 -29.01 -21.23 6.51
CA GLU A 103 -29.44 -22.29 5.58
C GLU A 103 -28.52 -23.51 5.66
N TRP A 104 -27.20 -23.30 5.74
CA TRP A 104 -26.23 -24.38 5.97
C TRP A 104 -26.35 -24.99 7.37
N LEU A 105 -26.50 -24.17 8.42
CA LEU A 105 -26.61 -24.63 9.81
C LEU A 105 -27.82 -25.56 10.03
N ASN A 106 -28.94 -25.30 9.34
CA ASN A 106 -30.15 -26.11 9.41
C ASN A 106 -29.93 -27.56 8.93
N VAL A 107 -29.06 -27.78 7.94
CA VAL A 107 -28.85 -29.09 7.32
C VAL A 107 -27.57 -29.79 7.78
N HIS A 108 -26.61 -29.05 8.35
CA HIS A 108 -25.30 -29.58 8.74
C HIS A 108 -25.33 -30.33 10.08
N THR A 109 -24.54 -31.38 10.27
CA THR A 109 -24.42 -32.06 11.57
C THR A 109 -23.16 -31.60 12.30
N ILE A 110 -23.29 -31.15 13.56
CA ILE A 110 -22.14 -30.64 14.32
C ILE A 110 -21.45 -31.80 15.05
N ASP A 111 -20.28 -32.20 14.54
CA ASP A 111 -19.43 -33.21 15.20
C ASP A 111 -18.46 -32.57 16.22
N ASN A 112 -17.82 -31.46 15.83
CA ASN A 112 -16.91 -30.69 16.68
C ASN A 112 -17.33 -29.21 16.68
N ARG A 113 -17.86 -28.76 17.82
CA ARG A 113 -18.36 -27.39 17.97
C ARG A 113 -17.32 -26.31 17.67
N TYR A 114 -16.03 -26.57 17.92
CA TYR A 114 -14.96 -25.59 17.67
C TYR A 114 -14.51 -25.50 16.20
N GLU A 115 -14.85 -26.50 15.39
CA GLU A 115 -14.52 -26.53 13.95
C GLU A 115 -15.67 -26.05 13.07
N ILE A 116 -16.83 -25.73 13.65
CA ILE A 116 -18.05 -25.46 12.88
C ILE A 116 -17.88 -24.34 11.85
N LEU A 117 -17.16 -23.26 12.19
CA LEU A 117 -16.90 -22.17 11.24
C LEU A 117 -15.94 -22.60 10.12
N LYS A 118 -15.02 -23.54 10.39
CA LYS A 118 -14.15 -24.11 9.35
C LYS A 118 -14.88 -25.07 8.43
N GLN A 119 -15.79 -25.86 8.97
CA GLN A 119 -16.66 -26.73 8.18
C GLN A 119 -17.57 -25.88 7.27
N TYR A 120 -18.21 -24.85 7.82
CA TYR A 120 -18.97 -23.88 7.02
C TYR A 120 -18.11 -23.21 5.93
N GLU A 121 -16.89 -22.79 6.28
CA GLU A 121 -15.97 -22.20 5.32
C GLU A 121 -15.67 -23.16 4.16
N SER A 122 -15.37 -24.43 4.45
CA SER A 122 -15.09 -25.45 3.44
C SER A 122 -16.30 -25.69 2.55
N ASP A 123 -17.44 -26.07 3.14
CA ASP A 123 -18.64 -26.45 2.40
C ASP A 123 -19.16 -25.31 1.53
N ARG A 124 -19.08 -24.08 2.03
CA ARG A 124 -19.52 -22.91 1.27
C ARG A 124 -18.57 -22.60 0.11
N MET A 125 -17.26 -22.77 0.30
CA MET A 125 -16.27 -22.56 -0.76
C MET A 125 -16.45 -23.62 -1.85
N ASP A 126 -16.77 -24.86 -1.49
CA ASP A 126 -17.07 -25.96 -2.41
C ASP A 126 -18.37 -25.70 -3.18
N ALA A 127 -19.45 -25.33 -2.47
CA ALA A 127 -20.77 -25.05 -3.07
C ALA A 127 -20.75 -23.90 -4.10
N VAL A 128 -19.82 -22.94 -3.96
CA VAL A 128 -19.66 -21.82 -4.91
C VAL A 128 -18.45 -21.95 -5.83
N GLY A 129 -17.74 -23.08 -5.80
CA GLY A 129 -16.54 -23.32 -6.62
C GLY A 129 -15.42 -22.29 -6.40
N ASN A 130 -15.30 -21.71 -5.20
CA ASN A 130 -14.40 -20.60 -4.87
C ASN A 130 -13.16 -21.08 -4.10
N HIS A 131 -12.64 -22.25 -4.44
CA HIS A 131 -11.44 -22.80 -3.78
C HIS A 131 -10.26 -21.82 -3.93
N GLY A 132 -9.58 -21.55 -2.81
CA GLY A 132 -8.50 -20.55 -2.76
C GLY A 132 -8.96 -19.09 -2.87
N GLY A 133 -10.26 -18.80 -3.02
CA GLY A 133 -10.79 -17.45 -3.20
C GLY A 133 -11.09 -16.70 -1.90
N ARG A 134 -12.01 -15.72 -1.96
CA ARG A 134 -12.38 -14.92 -0.78
C ARG A 134 -13.23 -15.75 0.19
N SER A 135 -12.71 -16.00 1.40
CA SER A 135 -13.44 -16.75 2.42
C SER A 135 -14.79 -16.11 2.82
N PRO A 136 -15.87 -16.92 2.97
CA PRO A 136 -17.16 -16.47 3.49
C PRO A 136 -17.08 -16.03 4.97
N LEU A 137 -16.09 -16.50 5.72
CA LEU A 137 -15.91 -16.13 7.13
C LEU A 137 -15.59 -14.65 7.33
N ILE A 138 -15.06 -13.95 6.32
CA ILE A 138 -14.68 -12.53 6.46
C ILE A 138 -15.87 -11.69 6.93
N LYS A 139 -17.03 -11.85 6.29
CA LYS A 139 -18.22 -11.08 6.67
C LYS A 139 -18.95 -11.71 7.86
N LEU A 140 -19.02 -13.04 7.92
CA LEU A 140 -19.65 -13.73 9.05
C LEU A 140 -18.98 -13.40 10.38
N MET A 141 -17.66 -13.26 10.41
CA MET A 141 -16.92 -12.86 11.61
C MET A 141 -17.26 -11.45 12.09
N ILE A 142 -17.62 -10.54 11.18
CA ILE A 142 -18.13 -9.21 11.55
C ILE A 142 -19.50 -9.37 12.23
N VAL A 143 -20.39 -10.19 11.66
CA VAL A 143 -21.71 -10.50 12.24
C VAL A 143 -21.58 -11.15 13.63
N VAL A 144 -20.68 -12.11 13.80
CA VAL A 144 -20.40 -12.72 15.12
C VAL A 144 -19.86 -11.69 16.12
N THR A 145 -19.11 -10.69 15.67
CA THR A 145 -18.63 -9.60 16.54
C THR A 145 -19.81 -8.78 17.08
N TYR A 146 -20.78 -8.45 16.23
CA TYR A 146 -22.01 -7.76 16.67
C TYR A 146 -22.74 -8.52 17.77
N ALA A 147 -22.77 -9.85 17.70
CA ALA A 147 -23.36 -10.69 18.74
C ALA A 147 -22.55 -10.66 20.05
N ILE A 148 -21.22 -10.77 19.97
CA ILE A 148 -20.33 -10.77 21.15
C ILE A 148 -20.40 -9.45 21.91
N ASP A 149 -20.52 -8.33 21.19
CA ASP A 149 -20.59 -7.00 21.78
C ASP A 149 -21.97 -6.68 22.38
N SER A 150 -22.99 -7.52 22.14
CA SER A 150 -24.32 -7.39 22.72
C SER A 150 -24.36 -7.83 24.19
N VAL A 151 -24.76 -6.91 25.07
CA VAL A 151 -25.00 -7.19 26.50
C VAL A 151 -26.17 -8.17 26.65
N ALA A 152 -27.26 -7.97 25.90
CA ALA A 152 -28.44 -8.85 25.95
C ALA A 152 -28.09 -10.30 25.57
N PHE A 153 -27.19 -10.50 24.60
CA PHE A 153 -26.72 -11.84 24.24
C PHE A 153 -25.91 -12.49 25.35
N ARG A 154 -25.03 -11.73 26.03
CA ARG A 154 -24.23 -12.22 27.16
C ARG A 154 -25.11 -12.68 28.32
N ASP A 155 -26.21 -11.97 28.59
CA ASP A 155 -27.12 -12.28 29.69
C ASP A 155 -28.06 -13.46 29.37
N GLU A 156 -28.39 -13.66 28.10
CA GLU A 156 -29.24 -14.76 27.63
C GLU A 156 -28.57 -16.14 27.67
N VAL A 157 -27.25 -16.20 27.45
CA VAL A 157 -26.52 -17.48 27.30
C VAL A 157 -25.62 -17.77 28.49
N SER A 158 -25.27 -19.04 28.70
CA SER A 158 -24.35 -19.41 29.78
C SER A 158 -22.96 -18.78 29.58
N ALA A 159 -22.22 -18.54 30.66
CA ALA A 159 -20.85 -18.02 30.57
C ALA A 159 -19.92 -18.93 29.74
N SER A 160 -20.15 -20.25 29.79
CA SER A 160 -19.45 -21.24 28.96
C SER A 160 -19.77 -21.06 27.48
N ASP A 161 -21.04 -20.87 27.13
CA ASP A 161 -21.49 -20.69 25.76
C ASP A 161 -21.07 -19.33 25.18
N TYR A 162 -21.10 -18.27 25.98
CA TYR A 162 -20.53 -16.98 25.60
C TYR A 162 -19.01 -17.10 25.36
N GLY A 163 -18.31 -17.83 26.22
CA GLY A 163 -16.89 -18.17 26.05
C GLY A 163 -16.62 -18.92 24.75
N PHE A 164 -17.46 -19.90 24.42
CA PHE A 164 -17.39 -20.65 23.18
C PHE A 164 -17.54 -19.77 21.93
N ILE A 165 -18.54 -18.88 21.88
CA ILE A 165 -18.73 -17.96 20.76
C ILE A 165 -17.53 -17.00 20.61
N ARG A 166 -16.94 -16.56 21.73
CA ARG A 166 -15.70 -15.77 21.72
C ARG A 166 -14.50 -16.54 21.18
N GLU A 167 -14.39 -17.84 21.46
CA GLU A 167 -13.34 -18.68 20.89
C GLU A 167 -13.56 -18.93 19.40
N LEU A 168 -14.82 -19.16 18.96
CA LEU A 168 -15.15 -19.25 17.54
C LEU A 168 -14.71 -18.00 16.75
N ARG A 169 -14.82 -16.80 17.35
CA ARG A 169 -14.36 -15.55 16.73
C ARG A 169 -12.86 -15.53 16.40
N ARG A 170 -12.06 -16.36 17.09
CA ARG A 170 -10.60 -16.49 16.90
C ARG A 170 -10.25 -17.49 15.79
N THR A 171 -11.24 -18.16 15.19
CA THR A 171 -11.04 -19.07 14.06
C THR A 171 -10.27 -18.36 12.95
N LYS A 172 -9.13 -18.95 12.57
CA LYS A 172 -8.25 -18.41 11.53
C LYS A 172 -8.96 -18.46 10.17
N ILE A 173 -9.21 -17.33 9.55
CA ILE A 173 -9.83 -17.26 8.22
C ILE A 173 -8.83 -17.81 7.17
N SER A 174 -9.32 -18.61 6.21
CA SER A 174 -8.48 -19.11 5.12
C SER A 174 -8.03 -17.97 4.20
N PRO A 175 -6.73 -17.92 3.83
CA PRO A 175 -6.22 -16.87 2.94
C PRO A 175 -6.81 -17.00 1.54
N ASN A 176 -6.97 -15.87 0.86
CA ASN A 176 -7.32 -15.84 -0.56
C ASN A 176 -6.05 -16.06 -1.39
N LEU A 177 -5.80 -17.31 -1.77
CA LEU A 177 -4.71 -17.77 -2.63
C LEU A 177 -4.85 -17.24 -4.07
N ASN A 178 -6.09 -17.01 -4.54
CA ASN A 178 -6.36 -16.47 -5.88
C ASN A 178 -6.05 -14.97 -5.98
N LYS A 179 -5.73 -14.31 -4.86
CA LYS A 179 -5.38 -12.88 -4.84
C LYS A 179 -3.92 -12.71 -5.26
N MET A 180 -3.69 -12.51 -6.55
CA MET A 180 -2.37 -12.15 -7.08
C MET A 180 -1.84 -10.87 -6.41
N GLN A 181 -0.56 -10.90 -6.01
CA GLN A 181 0.15 -9.72 -5.57
C GLN A 181 0.37 -8.80 -6.78
N LYS A 182 -0.40 -7.72 -6.87
CA LYS A 182 -0.22 -6.73 -7.93
C LYS A 182 0.99 -5.86 -7.59
N SER A 183 1.96 -5.77 -8.49
CA SER A 183 3.04 -4.76 -8.51
C SER A 183 2.67 -3.61 -9.46
N ILE A 184 3.44 -2.52 -9.45
CA ILE A 184 3.28 -1.40 -10.39
C ILE A 184 3.54 -1.90 -11.82
N ALA A 185 4.55 -2.76 -12.01
CA ALA A 185 4.85 -3.39 -13.29
C ALA A 185 3.64 -4.19 -13.79
N SER A 186 3.03 -5.02 -12.93
CA SER A 186 1.82 -5.77 -13.32
C SER A 186 0.63 -4.86 -13.62
N TYR A 187 0.50 -3.73 -12.92
CA TYR A 187 -0.59 -2.79 -13.12
C TYR A 187 -0.49 -2.10 -14.49
N PHE A 188 0.68 -1.57 -14.83
CA PHE A 188 0.88 -0.92 -16.13
C PHE A 188 1.06 -1.93 -17.28
N GLY A 189 1.52 -3.15 -16.99
CA GLY A 189 1.62 -4.25 -17.96
C GLY A 189 0.28 -4.73 -18.50
N GLU A 190 -0.83 -4.41 -17.84
CA GLU A 190 -2.18 -4.63 -18.35
C GLU A 190 -2.64 -3.53 -19.34
N LEU A 191 -1.88 -2.45 -19.50
CA LEU A 191 -2.23 -1.27 -20.31
C LEU A 191 -1.35 -1.22 -21.56
N ASP A 192 -1.52 -2.16 -22.49
CA ASP A 192 -0.70 -2.27 -23.72
C ASP A 192 -0.69 -0.97 -24.55
N TRP A 193 -1.80 -0.22 -24.55
CA TRP A 193 -1.93 1.05 -25.28
C TRP A 193 -0.96 2.14 -24.77
N LEU A 194 -0.46 2.04 -23.54
CA LEU A 194 0.49 2.99 -22.96
C LEU A 194 1.85 2.95 -23.67
N ARG A 195 2.15 1.88 -24.44
CA ARG A 195 3.34 1.77 -25.28
C ARG A 195 3.31 2.69 -26.52
N ARG A 196 2.12 3.14 -26.95
CA ARG A 196 1.97 3.97 -28.16
C ARG A 196 2.58 5.36 -27.95
N ASP A 197 3.09 5.97 -29.01
CA ASP A 197 3.69 7.31 -28.99
C ASP A 197 2.65 8.45 -29.03
N ASP A 198 1.44 8.18 -29.54
CA ASP A 198 0.39 9.18 -29.75
C ASP A 198 -0.43 9.47 -28.49
N ILE A 199 -0.79 8.43 -27.74
CA ILE A 199 -1.62 8.55 -26.53
C ILE A 199 -0.92 8.08 -25.25
N GLY A 200 0.19 7.34 -25.38
CA GLY A 200 0.94 6.71 -24.30
C GLY A 200 2.24 7.44 -23.94
N ILE A 201 3.25 6.68 -23.55
CA ILE A 201 4.58 7.18 -23.17
C ILE A 201 5.71 6.71 -24.11
N GLY A 202 5.34 6.00 -25.18
CA GLY A 202 6.27 5.40 -26.13
C GLY A 202 6.94 4.12 -25.64
N LYS A 203 7.57 3.41 -26.58
CA LYS A 203 8.11 2.06 -26.37
C LYS A 203 9.19 1.99 -25.28
N ASP A 204 10.10 2.96 -25.27
CA ASP A 204 11.28 2.92 -24.40
C ASP A 204 10.91 3.13 -22.92
N LEU A 205 10.12 4.18 -22.63
CA LEU A 205 9.63 4.42 -21.26
C LEU A 205 8.67 3.34 -20.80
N TYR A 206 7.85 2.78 -21.70
CA TYR A 206 6.97 1.67 -21.35
C TYR A 206 7.75 0.41 -20.95
N SER A 207 8.83 0.10 -21.66
CA SER A 207 9.68 -1.06 -21.34
C SER A 207 10.36 -0.90 -19.96
N ALA A 208 10.71 0.33 -19.58
CA ALA A 208 11.29 0.62 -18.27
C ALA A 208 10.32 0.38 -17.09
N LEU A 209 9.00 0.37 -17.31
CA LEU A 209 8.00 0.02 -16.27
C LEU A 209 8.11 -1.43 -15.80
N ALA A 210 8.77 -2.30 -16.58
CA ALA A 210 8.99 -3.69 -16.21
C ALA A 210 10.02 -3.84 -15.08
N SER A 211 10.90 -2.85 -14.85
CA SER A 211 11.86 -2.87 -13.74
C SER A 211 11.24 -2.24 -12.48
N PRO A 212 11.05 -3.04 -11.41
CA PRO A 212 10.63 -2.50 -10.12
C PRO A 212 11.62 -1.46 -9.57
N LYS A 213 12.93 -1.64 -9.79
CA LYS A 213 13.97 -0.71 -9.32
C LYS A 213 13.83 0.68 -9.91
N LEU A 214 13.77 0.78 -11.25
CA LEU A 214 13.60 2.07 -11.93
C LEU A 214 12.25 2.70 -11.62
N THR A 215 11.19 1.89 -11.58
CA THR A 215 9.83 2.36 -11.35
C THR A 215 9.66 2.92 -9.92
N VAL A 216 10.13 2.20 -8.90
CA VAL A 216 10.09 2.66 -7.50
C VAL A 216 11.02 3.85 -7.28
N LYS A 217 12.18 3.88 -7.93
CA LYS A 217 13.08 5.04 -7.85
C LYS A 217 12.43 6.28 -8.46
N SER A 218 11.85 6.17 -9.66
CA SER A 218 11.10 7.28 -10.28
C SER A 218 9.91 7.71 -9.42
N LEU A 219 9.18 6.76 -8.82
CA LEU A 219 8.04 7.06 -7.94
C LEU A 219 8.46 7.83 -6.69
N SER A 220 9.47 7.34 -5.98
CA SER A 220 9.97 7.96 -4.74
C SER A 220 10.59 9.33 -4.99
N LEU A 221 11.35 9.50 -6.08
CA LEU A 221 11.87 10.81 -6.49
C LEU A 221 10.75 11.79 -6.86
N THR A 222 9.71 11.32 -7.56
CA THR A 222 8.54 12.13 -7.90
C THR A 222 7.81 12.60 -6.63
N ALA A 223 7.50 11.67 -5.72
CA ALA A 223 6.84 11.99 -4.46
C ALA A 223 7.65 12.97 -3.61
N ALA A 224 8.95 12.73 -3.48
CA ALA A 224 9.85 13.58 -2.71
C ALA A 224 9.97 15.00 -3.31
N THR A 225 10.12 15.09 -4.63
CA THR A 225 10.21 16.38 -5.33
C THR A 225 8.92 17.18 -5.15
N ILE A 226 7.76 16.55 -5.30
CA ILE A 226 6.46 17.26 -5.14
C ILE A 226 6.30 17.81 -3.73
N ILE A 227 6.64 17.03 -2.70
CA ILE A 227 6.57 17.50 -1.29
C ILE A 227 7.46 18.73 -1.09
N LEU A 228 8.71 18.67 -1.54
CA LEU A 228 9.67 19.76 -1.38
C LEU A 228 9.25 21.02 -2.14
N GLU A 229 8.84 20.87 -3.39
CA GLU A 229 8.44 22.00 -4.23
C GLU A 229 7.14 22.63 -3.72
N LEU A 230 6.14 21.85 -3.32
CA LEU A 230 4.92 22.40 -2.72
C LEU A 230 5.22 23.12 -1.40
N ASN A 231 6.17 22.63 -0.60
CA ASN A 231 6.64 23.35 0.59
C ASN A 231 7.26 24.70 0.22
N ASN A 232 8.17 24.73 -0.74
CA ASN A 232 8.82 25.97 -1.21
C ASN A 232 7.77 26.96 -1.76
N TYR A 233 6.80 26.47 -2.53
CA TYR A 233 5.72 27.29 -3.07
C TYR A 233 4.82 27.85 -1.97
N LYS A 234 4.50 27.08 -0.92
CA LYS A 234 3.76 27.58 0.24
C LYS A 234 4.53 28.69 0.96
N SER A 235 5.84 28.53 1.13
CA SER A 235 6.69 29.58 1.73
C SER A 235 6.67 30.87 0.89
N ALA A 236 6.78 30.76 -0.43
CA ALA A 236 6.69 31.91 -1.33
C ALA A 236 5.29 32.57 -1.28
N LEU A 237 4.22 31.78 -1.30
CA LEU A 237 2.85 32.28 -1.17
C LEU A 237 2.62 32.96 0.17
N LYS A 238 3.15 32.42 1.27
CA LYS A 238 3.04 33.01 2.61
C LYS A 238 3.55 34.45 2.61
N LEU A 239 4.72 34.69 2.00
CA LEU A 239 5.29 36.04 1.89
C LEU A 239 4.38 36.99 1.11
N LEU A 240 3.80 36.54 -0.02
CA LEU A 240 2.86 37.34 -0.81
C LEU A 240 1.56 37.61 -0.06
N VAL A 241 1.01 36.62 0.63
CA VAL A 241 -0.22 36.74 1.44
C VAL A 241 -0.01 37.73 2.60
N GLN A 242 1.14 37.67 3.27
CA GLN A 242 1.48 38.60 4.35
C GLN A 242 1.59 40.04 3.85
N LYS A 243 2.20 40.28 2.68
CA LYS A 243 2.26 41.61 2.08
C LYS A 243 0.88 42.13 1.64
N ALA A 244 0.04 41.24 1.10
CA ALA A 244 -1.32 41.56 0.70
C ALA A 244 -2.32 41.67 1.88
N GLN A 245 -1.87 41.40 3.12
CA GLN A 245 -2.72 41.28 4.31
C GLN A 245 -3.74 42.41 4.49
N PRO A 246 -3.40 43.71 4.35
CA PRO A 246 -4.38 44.79 4.55
C PRO A 246 -5.61 44.70 3.64
N LYS A 247 -5.44 44.15 2.43
CA LYS A 247 -6.53 43.96 1.45
C LYS A 247 -7.25 42.63 1.66
N LEU A 248 -6.56 41.62 2.22
CA LEU A 248 -7.08 40.27 2.38
C LEU A 248 -7.87 40.03 3.67
N SER A 249 -7.57 40.74 4.77
CA SER A 249 -8.14 40.44 6.10
C SER A 249 -9.67 40.27 6.08
N LYS A 250 -10.39 41.22 5.48
CA LYS A 250 -11.85 41.16 5.42
C LYS A 250 -12.39 39.98 4.59
N LEU A 251 -11.68 39.62 3.52
CA LEU A 251 -12.09 38.55 2.60
C LEU A 251 -11.86 37.17 3.22
N ILE A 252 -10.72 36.99 3.89
CA ILE A 252 -10.33 35.74 4.55
C ILE A 252 -11.25 35.43 5.74
N GLU A 253 -11.56 36.43 6.55
CA GLU A 253 -12.45 36.32 7.73
C GLU A 253 -13.94 36.22 7.39
N THR A 254 -14.32 36.40 6.11
CA THR A 254 -15.72 36.26 5.72
C THR A 254 -16.21 34.84 5.96
N ASP A 255 -17.39 34.68 6.56
CA ASP A 255 -18.04 33.37 6.67
C ASP A 255 -18.39 32.87 5.26
N PHE A 256 -17.52 32.01 4.74
CA PHE A 256 -17.64 31.50 3.38
C PHE A 256 -18.86 30.58 3.24
N SER A 257 -19.35 29.97 4.33
CA SER A 257 -20.44 28.99 4.27
C SER A 257 -21.77 29.65 3.89
N SER A 258 -22.06 30.82 4.47
CA SER A 258 -23.29 31.60 4.26
C SER A 258 -23.34 32.34 2.92
N LEU A 259 -22.22 32.44 2.19
CA LEU A 259 -22.19 33.11 0.89
C LEU A 259 -22.93 32.34 -0.22
N SER A 260 -23.61 33.10 -1.11
CA SER A 260 -24.15 32.56 -2.35
C SER A 260 -23.04 32.08 -3.30
N LYS A 261 -23.37 31.23 -4.28
CA LYS A 261 -22.39 30.70 -5.25
C LYS A 261 -21.61 31.80 -5.97
N SER A 262 -22.26 32.88 -6.38
CA SER A 262 -21.61 34.01 -7.05
C SER A 262 -20.69 34.79 -6.12
N ARG A 263 -21.10 34.99 -4.86
CA ARG A 263 -20.28 35.65 -3.84
C ARG A 263 -19.07 34.80 -3.43
N LYS A 264 -19.20 33.47 -3.40
CA LYS A 264 -18.09 32.54 -3.17
C LYS A 264 -17.01 32.67 -4.23
N ALA A 265 -17.38 32.57 -5.51
CA ALA A 265 -16.46 32.74 -6.62
C ALA A 265 -15.83 34.14 -6.63
N GLN A 266 -16.62 35.18 -6.38
CA GLN A 266 -16.13 36.55 -6.28
C GLN A 266 -15.12 36.70 -5.12
N CYS A 267 -15.38 36.13 -3.94
CA CYS A 267 -14.49 36.20 -2.80
C CYS A 267 -13.11 35.62 -3.14
N ILE A 268 -13.08 34.40 -3.68
CA ILE A 268 -11.83 33.74 -4.12
C ILE A 268 -11.15 34.58 -5.22
N GLY A 269 -11.91 35.12 -6.18
CA GLY A 269 -11.36 36.00 -7.20
C GLY A 269 -10.70 37.27 -6.66
N ASN A 270 -11.26 37.89 -5.61
CA ASN A 270 -10.62 39.03 -4.93
C ASN A 270 -9.32 38.64 -4.24
N ILE A 271 -9.30 37.48 -3.59
CA ILE A 271 -8.08 36.98 -2.95
C ILE A 271 -6.99 36.74 -3.99
N LEU A 272 -7.31 36.05 -5.10
CA LEU A 272 -6.36 35.80 -6.19
C LEU A 272 -5.82 37.09 -6.80
N TYR A 273 -6.71 38.02 -7.15
CA TYR A 273 -6.33 39.32 -7.71
C TYR A 273 -5.36 40.06 -6.80
N HIS A 274 -5.68 40.20 -5.50
CA HIS A 274 -4.81 40.94 -4.58
C HIS A 274 -3.44 40.28 -4.38
N ILE A 275 -3.36 38.95 -4.34
CA ILE A 275 -2.09 38.23 -4.25
C ILE A 275 -1.24 38.44 -5.52
N ILE A 276 -1.86 38.37 -6.70
CA ILE A 276 -1.16 38.56 -7.99
C ILE A 276 -0.75 40.03 -8.19
N SER A 277 -1.60 40.98 -7.81
CA SER A 277 -1.24 42.40 -7.83
C SER A 277 -0.04 42.68 -6.93
N GLU A 278 0.03 42.04 -5.75
CA GLU A 278 1.18 42.19 -4.84
C GLU A 278 2.47 41.63 -5.45
N TYR A 279 2.39 40.49 -6.15
CA TYR A 279 3.51 39.94 -6.91
C TYR A 279 4.05 40.93 -7.95
N HIS A 280 3.18 41.54 -8.75
CA HIS A 280 3.58 42.54 -9.75
C HIS A 280 4.13 43.83 -9.13
N GLN A 281 3.53 44.31 -8.04
CA GLN A 281 3.95 45.56 -7.36
C GLN A 281 5.35 45.47 -6.77
N ASN A 282 5.76 44.30 -6.30
CA ASN A 282 7.09 44.09 -5.73
C ASN A 282 8.19 43.91 -6.80
N SER A 283 7.85 43.91 -8.10
CA SER A 283 8.77 43.51 -9.18
C SER A 283 9.46 42.16 -8.90
N ASP A 284 8.76 41.27 -8.19
CA ASP A 284 9.27 39.95 -7.84
C ASP A 284 9.27 39.08 -9.10
N ASN A 285 10.43 38.99 -9.74
CA ASN A 285 10.62 38.14 -10.91
C ASN A 285 11.17 36.75 -10.53
N SER A 286 11.01 36.32 -9.29
CA SER A 286 11.42 34.99 -8.85
C SER A 286 10.58 33.92 -9.55
N GLU A 287 11.27 33.02 -10.25
CA GLU A 287 10.65 31.81 -10.83
C GLU A 287 9.91 30.98 -9.77
N LEU A 288 10.36 31.03 -8.50
CA LEU A 288 9.69 30.35 -7.40
C LEU A 288 8.31 30.99 -7.10
N SER A 289 8.23 32.31 -7.03
CA SER A 289 6.98 33.04 -6.79
C SER A 289 6.00 32.83 -7.95
N LYS A 290 6.52 32.86 -9.19
CA LYS A 290 5.72 32.57 -10.39
C LYS A 290 5.17 31.14 -10.41
N ALA A 291 6.00 30.14 -10.07
CA ALA A 291 5.57 28.74 -9.98
C ALA A 291 4.55 28.52 -8.85
N ALA A 292 4.72 29.20 -7.72
CA ALA A 292 3.75 29.22 -6.63
C ALA A 292 2.38 29.77 -7.07
N LEU A 293 2.37 30.88 -7.82
CA LEU A 293 1.14 31.47 -8.37
C LEU A 293 0.50 30.61 -9.48
N ASP A 294 1.30 29.94 -10.31
CA ASP A 294 0.82 28.95 -11.29
C ASP A 294 -0.02 27.86 -10.59
N VAL A 295 0.54 27.24 -9.54
CA VAL A 295 -0.15 26.21 -8.75
C VAL A 295 -1.36 26.79 -7.98
N LEU A 296 -1.29 28.06 -7.56
CA LEU A 296 -2.42 28.76 -6.93
C LEU A 296 -3.60 28.91 -7.90
N LEU A 297 -3.33 29.35 -9.12
CA LEU A 297 -4.34 29.48 -10.18
C LEU A 297 -4.90 28.12 -10.58
N LEU A 298 -4.03 27.10 -10.72
CA LEU A 298 -4.42 25.71 -10.96
C LEU A 298 -5.43 25.22 -9.91
N SER A 299 -5.15 25.49 -8.64
CA SER A 299 -5.98 25.03 -7.53
C SER A 299 -7.36 25.69 -7.46
N ASN A 300 -7.52 26.88 -8.05
CA ASN A 300 -8.72 27.70 -7.90
C ASN A 300 -9.51 27.88 -9.22
N ALA A 301 -9.04 27.30 -10.33
CA ALA A 301 -9.75 27.28 -11.60
C ALA A 301 -10.96 26.32 -11.58
N THR A 302 -11.98 26.60 -12.42
CA THR A 302 -13.14 25.71 -12.58
C THR A 302 -12.86 24.50 -13.48
N ASN A 303 -12.02 24.68 -14.52
CA ASN A 303 -11.65 23.69 -15.53
C ASN A 303 -10.37 24.12 -16.28
N GLU A 304 -9.85 23.25 -17.15
CA GLU A 304 -8.54 23.45 -17.81
C GLU A 304 -8.51 24.72 -18.67
N LYS A 305 -9.62 25.06 -19.34
CA LYS A 305 -9.74 26.32 -20.11
C LYS A 305 -9.65 27.55 -19.21
N ALA A 306 -10.33 27.53 -18.07
CA ALA A 306 -10.28 28.61 -17.09
C ALA A 306 -8.87 28.77 -16.49
N TYR A 307 -8.18 27.67 -16.22
CA TYR A 307 -6.79 27.69 -15.75
C TYR A 307 -5.85 28.35 -16.76
N LEU A 308 -5.91 27.93 -18.03
CA LEU A 308 -5.08 28.53 -19.09
C LEU A 308 -5.36 30.03 -19.27
N LEU A 309 -6.63 30.45 -19.13
CA LEU A 309 -7.01 31.86 -19.16
C LEU A 309 -6.42 32.64 -17.97
N LEU A 310 -6.49 32.06 -16.76
CA LEU A 310 -5.99 32.68 -15.54
C LEU A 310 -4.47 32.87 -15.55
N LEU A 311 -3.71 31.98 -16.18
CA LEU A 311 -2.25 32.13 -16.32
C LEU A 311 -1.86 33.45 -16.99
N GLY A 312 -2.72 34.01 -17.86
CA GLY A 312 -2.51 35.31 -18.47
C GLY A 312 -2.28 36.44 -17.46
N ALA A 313 -2.88 36.36 -16.27
CA ALA A 313 -2.72 37.35 -15.21
C ALA A 313 -1.28 37.44 -14.66
N LEU A 314 -0.43 36.44 -14.89
CA LEU A 314 0.96 36.45 -14.45
C LEU A 314 1.90 37.18 -15.42
N THR A 315 1.40 37.64 -16.57
CA THR A 315 2.24 38.23 -17.64
C THR A 315 2.66 39.66 -17.31
N SER A 316 1.73 40.50 -16.86
CA SER A 316 1.98 41.90 -16.49
C SER A 316 0.86 42.38 -15.55
N PRO A 317 1.05 43.49 -14.81
CA PRO A 317 -0.01 44.09 -14.01
C PRO A 317 -1.22 44.49 -14.85
N GLU A 318 -1.01 45.02 -16.07
CA GLU A 318 -2.11 45.40 -16.98
C GLU A 318 -2.91 44.18 -17.43
N ALA A 319 -2.24 43.05 -17.70
CA ALA A 319 -2.91 41.79 -18.05
C ALA A 319 -3.74 41.24 -16.88
N CYS A 320 -3.25 41.40 -15.65
CA CYS A 320 -4.00 41.03 -14.44
C CYS A 320 -5.25 41.90 -14.28
N ASP A 321 -5.10 43.21 -14.40
CA ASP A 321 -6.21 44.17 -14.29
C ASP A 321 -7.24 43.96 -15.39
N GLU A 322 -6.81 43.76 -16.64
CA GLU A 322 -7.71 43.51 -17.76
C GLU A 322 -8.55 42.24 -17.56
N LEU A 323 -7.97 41.21 -16.93
CA LEU A 323 -8.62 39.94 -16.70
C LEU A 323 -9.64 39.99 -15.56
N PHE A 324 -9.29 40.63 -14.43
CA PHE A 324 -10.09 40.60 -13.21
C PHE A 324 -11.05 41.80 -13.06
N LEU A 325 -10.67 43.00 -13.51
CA LEU A 325 -11.42 44.22 -13.23
C LEU A 325 -12.58 44.48 -14.21
N ASN A 326 -13.59 45.19 -13.72
CA ASN A 326 -14.78 45.52 -14.50
C ASN A 326 -14.47 46.55 -15.61
N LYS A 327 -14.86 46.25 -16.85
CA LYS A 327 -14.63 47.13 -18.00
C LYS A 327 -15.69 48.23 -18.18
N ARG A 328 -16.87 48.09 -17.56
CA ARG A 328 -18.05 48.96 -17.78
C ARG A 328 -18.35 49.87 -16.59
N CYS A 329 -18.57 49.30 -15.41
CA CYS A 329 -19.06 50.02 -14.24
C CYS A 329 -18.13 49.78 -13.04
N ASN A 330 -17.66 50.85 -12.39
CA ASN A 330 -16.73 50.81 -11.27
C ASN A 330 -15.48 49.97 -11.58
N LYS A 331 -14.57 50.56 -12.36
CA LYS A 331 -13.38 49.89 -12.93
C LYS A 331 -12.37 49.39 -11.90
N GLU A 332 -12.52 49.76 -10.63
CA GLU A 332 -11.67 49.29 -9.53
C GLU A 332 -12.21 47.99 -8.90
N LYS A 333 -13.42 47.54 -9.27
CA LYS A 333 -14.03 46.33 -8.73
C LYS A 333 -13.85 45.14 -9.67
N ILE A 334 -13.69 43.96 -9.08
CA ILE A 334 -13.61 42.70 -9.81
C ILE A 334 -14.94 42.34 -10.49
N GLU A 335 -14.84 41.85 -11.73
CA GLU A 335 -15.97 41.40 -12.52
C GLU A 335 -16.54 40.07 -12.00
N VAL A 336 -17.75 40.12 -11.42
CA VAL A 336 -18.42 38.94 -10.84
C VAL A 336 -18.66 37.84 -11.88
N ASN A 337 -19.06 38.20 -13.10
CA ASN A 337 -19.37 37.24 -14.15
C ASN A 337 -18.12 36.47 -14.59
N PHE A 338 -16.96 37.13 -14.61
CA PHE A 338 -15.67 36.49 -14.84
C PHE A 338 -15.38 35.45 -13.77
N CYS A 339 -15.49 35.83 -12.48
CA CYS A 339 -15.25 34.90 -11.37
C CYS A 339 -16.18 33.69 -11.41
N VAL A 340 -17.49 33.90 -11.65
CA VAL A 340 -18.47 32.80 -11.68
C VAL A 340 -18.16 31.75 -12.75
N ARG A 341 -17.59 32.16 -13.88
CA ARG A 341 -17.26 31.25 -14.99
C ARG A 341 -15.93 30.52 -14.77
N ASN A 342 -14.94 31.19 -14.19
CA ASN A 342 -13.55 30.74 -14.22
C ASN A 342 -13.02 30.29 -12.85
N ILE A 343 -13.65 30.68 -11.74
CA ILE A 343 -13.12 30.47 -10.39
C ILE A 343 -14.02 29.51 -9.60
N THR A 344 -13.40 28.61 -8.85
CA THR A 344 -14.10 27.64 -8.00
C THR A 344 -14.96 28.31 -6.92
N THR A 345 -15.96 27.59 -6.44
CA THR A 345 -16.82 28.00 -5.31
C THR A 345 -16.56 27.17 -4.06
N LEU A 346 -15.59 26.25 -4.11
CA LEU A 346 -15.23 25.37 -3.01
C LEU A 346 -14.13 26.00 -2.14
N ALA A 347 -14.29 25.93 -0.83
CA ALA A 347 -13.25 26.37 0.10
C ALA A 347 -12.11 25.35 0.23
N THR A 348 -12.38 24.08 -0.05
CA THR A 348 -11.45 22.97 0.01
C THR A 348 -10.99 22.56 -1.39
N GLY A 349 -9.83 21.91 -1.48
CA GLY A 349 -9.27 21.42 -2.73
C GLY A 349 -8.04 20.56 -2.49
N ASN A 350 -7.41 20.10 -3.58
CA ASN A 350 -6.29 19.16 -3.50
C ASN A 350 -4.93 19.85 -3.35
N LEU A 351 -4.85 21.16 -3.62
CA LEU A 351 -3.65 22.01 -3.62
C LEU A 351 -3.93 23.30 -2.82
N PHE A 352 -3.51 24.47 -3.31
CA PHE A 352 -3.63 25.79 -2.65
C PHE A 352 -5.06 26.37 -2.67
N SER A 353 -5.97 25.65 -2.03
CA SER A 353 -7.38 26.06 -1.83
C SER A 353 -7.52 27.22 -0.85
N LEU A 354 -8.73 27.79 -0.74
CA LEU A 354 -9.02 28.84 0.24
C LEU A 354 -8.66 28.41 1.68
N LYS A 355 -8.92 27.15 2.06
CA LYS A 355 -8.52 26.62 3.39
C LYS A 355 -7.02 26.74 3.61
N VAL A 356 -6.21 26.41 2.60
CA VAL A 356 -4.75 26.54 2.64
C VAL A 356 -4.34 28.00 2.77
N LEU A 357 -4.94 28.90 1.98
CA LEU A 357 -4.66 30.34 2.05
C LEU A 357 -4.98 30.95 3.42
N ARG A 358 -6.07 30.50 4.06
CA ARG A 358 -6.42 30.90 5.43
C ARG A 358 -5.33 30.50 6.43
N SER A 359 -4.88 29.25 6.40
CA SER A 359 -3.82 28.79 7.29
C SER A 359 -2.48 29.52 7.03
N LEU A 360 -2.14 29.80 5.77
CA LEU A 360 -0.97 30.63 5.44
C LEU A 360 -1.10 32.07 5.95
N PHE A 361 -2.31 32.63 5.93
CA PHE A 361 -2.59 33.99 6.42
C PHE A 361 -2.47 34.10 7.94
N HIS A 362 -2.96 33.10 8.68
CA HIS A 362 -2.88 33.07 10.15
C HIS A 362 -1.53 32.59 10.70
N ASP A 363 -0.59 32.26 9.82
CA ASP A 363 0.67 31.60 10.18
C ASP A 363 0.47 30.34 11.02
N GLU A 364 -0.56 29.57 10.67
CA GLU A 364 -0.81 28.29 11.32
C GLU A 364 0.22 27.26 10.85
N SER A 365 0.78 26.52 11.81
CA SER A 365 1.60 25.33 11.60
C SER A 365 0.77 24.19 11.00
N GLN A 366 0.19 24.38 9.81
CA GLN A 366 -0.74 23.41 9.27
C GLN A 366 -1.07 23.70 7.80
N VAL A 367 -0.26 23.20 6.88
CA VAL A 367 -0.69 23.17 5.48
C VAL A 367 -0.10 21.95 4.79
N VAL A 368 -0.71 20.78 4.98
CA VAL A 368 -0.49 19.65 4.09
C VAL A 368 -1.64 19.59 3.11
N THR A 369 -1.32 19.67 1.83
CA THR A 369 -2.29 19.52 0.74
C THR A 369 -2.68 18.06 0.55
N ALA A 370 -3.82 17.78 -0.10
CA ALA A 370 -4.23 16.40 -0.37
C ALA A 370 -3.22 15.66 -1.26
N VAL A 371 -2.57 16.38 -2.18
CA VAL A 371 -1.49 15.84 -3.01
C VAL A 371 -0.27 15.50 -2.16
N GLU A 372 0.17 16.37 -1.23
CA GLU A 372 1.27 16.04 -0.31
C GLU A 372 0.95 14.80 0.54
N ASN A 373 -0.28 14.69 1.05
CA ASN A 373 -0.76 13.50 1.76
C ASN A 373 -0.65 12.23 0.90
N MET A 374 -1.05 12.30 -0.37
CA MET A 374 -0.89 11.19 -1.31
C MET A 374 0.59 10.85 -1.56
N MET A 375 1.46 11.87 -1.72
CA MET A 375 2.90 11.68 -1.93
C MET A 375 3.59 11.08 -0.70
N PHE A 376 3.18 11.45 0.51
CA PHE A 376 3.67 10.83 1.73
C PHE A 376 3.33 9.34 1.78
N GLY A 377 2.09 8.97 1.46
CA GLY A 377 1.70 7.55 1.35
C GLY A 377 2.54 6.78 0.33
N TRP A 378 2.81 7.37 -0.83
CA TRP A 378 3.69 6.81 -1.86
C TRP A 378 5.12 6.63 -1.37
N LEU A 379 5.67 7.62 -0.65
CA LEU A 379 7.01 7.57 -0.10
C LEU A 379 7.13 6.46 0.97
N MET A 380 6.19 6.39 1.90
CA MET A 380 6.18 5.36 2.95
C MET A 380 5.98 3.95 2.40
N ALA A 381 5.09 3.78 1.41
CA ALA A 381 4.94 2.49 0.72
C ALA A 381 6.21 2.10 -0.05
N SER A 382 6.93 3.06 -0.63
CA SER A 382 8.24 2.83 -1.28
C SER A 382 9.34 2.43 -0.28
N LEU A 383 9.17 2.78 1.00
CA LEU A 383 10.00 2.30 2.10
C LEU A 383 9.50 0.98 2.69
N THR A 384 8.60 0.30 2.00
CA THR A 384 8.01 -1.01 2.35
C THR A 384 7.12 -1.00 3.60
N VAL A 385 6.71 0.17 4.09
CA VAL A 385 5.71 0.25 5.16
C VAL A 385 4.40 -0.35 4.65
N GLN A 386 3.80 -1.19 5.48
CA GLN A 386 2.55 -1.86 5.13
C GLN A 386 1.44 -0.83 4.95
N PRO A 387 0.66 -0.85 3.84
CA PRO A 387 -0.38 0.15 3.57
C PRO A 387 -1.34 0.43 4.72
N TYR A 388 -1.83 -0.61 5.40
CA TYR A 388 -2.75 -0.48 6.54
C TYR A 388 -2.12 0.09 7.81
N ASP A 389 -0.79 0.15 7.88
CA ASP A 389 -0.06 0.68 9.02
C ASP A 389 0.43 2.13 8.76
N ILE A 390 0.39 2.63 7.51
CA ILE A 390 0.78 4.02 7.18
C ILE A 390 -0.12 5.05 7.89
N GLU A 391 -1.43 4.78 7.99
CA GLU A 391 -2.40 5.64 8.68
C GLU A 391 -2.18 5.69 10.21
N LYS A 392 -1.40 4.76 10.75
CA LYS A 392 -1.12 4.64 12.19
C LYS A 392 0.21 5.29 12.58
N LEU A 393 0.97 5.78 11.60
CA LEU A 393 2.24 6.41 11.87
C LEU A 393 2.01 7.70 12.67
N THR A 394 2.91 7.94 13.60
CA THR A 394 2.95 9.10 14.49
C THR A 394 4.36 9.70 14.50
N HIS A 395 4.56 10.86 15.14
CA HIS A 395 5.90 11.45 15.27
C HIS A 395 6.88 10.50 15.96
N SER A 396 6.39 9.75 16.96
CA SER A 396 7.15 8.71 17.65
C SER A 396 7.51 7.50 16.79
N SER A 397 6.88 7.33 15.62
CA SER A 397 7.27 6.30 14.65
C SER A 397 8.56 6.66 13.91
N PHE A 398 9.04 7.91 14.00
CA PHE A 398 10.24 8.35 13.27
C PHE A 398 11.40 8.61 14.22
N ARG A 399 12.53 7.94 13.97
CA ARG A 399 13.78 8.16 14.71
C ARG A 399 14.72 9.02 13.87
N LYS A 400 15.23 10.08 14.48
CA LYS A 400 16.17 11.02 13.87
C LYS A 400 17.56 10.75 14.43
N MET A 401 18.51 10.42 13.56
CA MET A 401 19.92 10.32 13.95
C MET A 401 20.55 11.71 13.91
N ILE A 402 21.10 12.14 15.04
CA ILE A 402 21.70 13.47 15.20
C ILE A 402 23.21 13.30 15.36
N VAL A 403 23.98 13.93 14.47
CA VAL A 403 25.45 13.99 14.56
C VAL A 403 25.87 15.45 14.52
N GLY A 404 26.59 15.89 15.56
CA GLY A 404 27.03 17.29 15.67
C GLY A 404 25.88 18.31 15.74
N GLY A 405 24.76 17.94 16.37
CA GLY A 405 23.57 18.80 16.51
C GLY A 405 22.69 18.92 15.26
N ARG A 406 23.01 18.22 14.17
CA ARG A 406 22.20 18.19 12.94
C ARG A 406 21.64 16.79 12.69
N VAL A 407 20.40 16.73 12.21
CA VAL A 407 19.79 15.46 11.78
C VAL A 407 20.48 15.00 10.50
N THR A 408 21.13 13.84 10.53
CA THR A 408 21.84 13.27 9.37
C THR A 408 21.01 12.23 8.64
N SER A 409 20.21 11.46 9.37
CA SER A 409 19.32 10.46 8.79
C SER A 409 18.02 10.31 9.59
N ILE A 410 17.02 9.77 8.91
CA ILE A 410 15.70 9.49 9.45
C ILE A 410 15.30 8.06 9.10
N GLU A 411 14.74 7.35 10.07
CA GLU A 411 14.18 6.01 9.88
C GLU A 411 12.78 5.92 10.50
N CYS A 412 11.94 5.04 9.95
CA CYS A 412 10.61 4.78 10.46
C CYS A 412 10.59 3.42 11.15
N GLU A 413 10.17 3.38 12.41
CA GLU A 413 9.88 2.16 13.16
C GLU A 413 8.36 2.08 13.40
N TYR A 414 7.75 0.96 13.03
CA TYR A 414 6.30 0.78 13.16
C TYR A 414 5.93 -0.63 13.59
N PHE A 415 4.81 -0.79 14.29
CA PHE A 415 4.29 -2.09 14.69
C PHE A 415 3.49 -2.74 13.55
N LYS A 416 4.00 -3.83 12.99
CA LYS A 416 3.34 -4.57 11.91
C LYS A 416 2.27 -5.49 12.48
N GLY A 417 1.01 -5.04 12.48
CA GLY A 417 -0.09 -5.70 13.20
C GLY A 417 -0.30 -7.19 12.88
N ARG A 418 -0.14 -7.60 11.60
CA ARG A 418 -0.27 -9.01 11.18
C ARG A 418 0.85 -9.92 11.67
N ALA A 419 2.06 -9.37 11.84
CA ALA A 419 3.23 -10.11 12.30
C ALA A 419 3.43 -10.00 13.82
N LYS A 420 2.78 -9.02 14.46
CA LYS A 420 2.94 -8.67 15.88
C LYS A 420 4.39 -8.34 16.26
N VAL A 421 5.14 -7.71 15.35
CA VAL A 421 6.56 -7.38 15.50
C VAL A 421 6.80 -5.94 15.04
N PHE A 422 7.74 -5.24 15.68
CA PHE A 422 8.23 -3.94 15.24
C PHE A 422 9.14 -4.09 14.02
N HIS A 423 8.92 -3.25 13.02
CA HIS A 423 9.70 -3.23 11.79
C HIS A 423 10.30 -1.85 11.61
N THR A 424 11.59 -1.81 11.26
CA THR A 424 12.31 -0.58 10.96
C THR A 424 12.56 -0.50 9.46
N THR A 425 12.23 0.62 8.85
CA THR A 425 12.56 0.89 7.44
C THR A 425 14.06 1.14 7.29
N ARG A 426 14.58 1.07 6.06
CA ARG A 426 15.92 1.59 5.80
C ARG A 426 16.05 3.05 6.25
N SER A 427 17.22 3.40 6.76
CA SER A 427 17.54 4.79 7.12
C SER A 427 17.71 5.63 5.85
N LEU A 428 17.06 6.78 5.79
CA LEU A 428 17.20 7.76 4.72
C LEU A 428 18.12 8.89 5.16
N SER A 429 19.12 9.19 4.34
CA SER A 429 19.95 10.38 4.55
C SER A 429 19.15 11.66 4.28
N VAL A 430 19.21 12.63 5.18
CA VAL A 430 18.60 13.97 4.99
C VAL A 430 19.38 14.80 3.95
N ARG A 431 20.47 14.28 3.39
CA ARG A 431 21.14 14.87 2.22
C ARG A 431 20.49 14.44 0.90
N GLU A 432 19.75 13.33 0.92
CA GLU A 432 19.04 12.79 -0.23
C GLU A 432 17.63 13.41 -0.33
N THR A 433 17.12 13.54 -1.55
CA THR A 433 15.83 14.19 -1.82
C THR A 433 14.69 13.55 -1.03
N GLU A 434 14.67 12.21 -0.95
CA GLU A 434 13.66 11.46 -0.20
C GLU A 434 13.72 11.72 1.30
N GLY A 435 14.92 11.81 1.89
CA GLY A 435 15.09 12.10 3.31
C GLY A 435 14.73 13.54 3.66
N GLN A 436 15.06 14.49 2.80
CA GLN A 436 14.63 15.90 2.93
C GLN A 436 13.11 16.00 2.90
N ALA A 437 12.48 15.40 1.89
CA ALA A 437 11.03 15.43 1.73
C ALA A 437 10.30 14.83 2.93
N LEU A 438 10.77 13.67 3.43
CA LEU A 438 10.20 13.05 4.62
C LEU A 438 10.32 13.97 5.84
N MET A 439 11.48 14.60 6.03
CA MET A 439 11.70 15.51 7.16
C MET A 439 10.81 16.75 7.06
N THR A 440 10.76 17.40 5.89
CA THR A 440 9.89 18.55 5.62
C THR A 440 8.42 18.22 5.85
N TYR A 441 7.96 17.06 5.39
CA TYR A 441 6.58 16.64 5.62
C TYR A 441 6.30 16.41 7.10
N ILE A 442 7.22 15.75 7.82
CA ILE A 442 7.02 15.47 9.25
C ILE A 442 6.95 16.76 10.06
N GLU A 443 7.83 17.71 9.78
CA GLU A 443 7.85 19.01 10.46
C GLU A 443 6.61 19.86 10.16
N ALA A 444 5.97 19.65 9.00
CA ALA A 444 4.74 20.35 8.62
C ALA A 444 3.47 19.79 9.30
N VAL A 445 3.52 18.58 9.86
CA VAL A 445 2.37 17.91 10.49
C VAL A 445 2.47 18.05 12.02
N PRO A 446 1.48 18.66 12.71
CA PRO A 446 1.50 18.78 14.18
C PRO A 446 1.44 17.44 14.92
N GLU A 447 1.98 17.40 16.13
CA GLU A 447 1.79 16.27 17.03
C GLU A 447 0.30 16.00 17.31
N GLY A 448 -0.07 14.72 17.43
CA GLY A 448 -1.45 14.28 17.64
C GLY A 448 -2.34 14.28 16.39
N THR A 449 -1.86 14.79 15.25
CA THR A 449 -2.57 14.68 13.96
C THR A 449 -2.10 13.46 13.17
N SER A 450 -3.00 12.87 12.36
CA SER A 450 -2.63 11.76 11.48
C SER A 450 -1.77 12.27 10.33
N PHE A 451 -0.64 11.61 10.07
CA PHE A 451 0.22 11.91 8.93
C PHE A 451 -0.43 11.55 7.59
N TYR A 452 -1.35 10.59 7.59
CA TYR A 452 -1.88 10.04 6.37
C TYR A 452 -3.36 9.68 6.50
N ILE A 453 -4.15 10.19 5.55
CA ILE A 453 -5.55 9.83 5.37
C ILE A 453 -5.66 9.13 4.03
N HIS A 454 -6.21 7.91 4.01
CA HIS A 454 -6.36 7.13 2.80
C HIS A 454 -7.23 7.86 1.76
N PRO A 455 -6.69 8.27 0.60
CA PRO A 455 -7.49 8.85 -0.45
C PRO A 455 -8.09 7.74 -1.32
N THR A 456 -9.34 7.91 -1.73
CA THR A 456 -9.91 7.10 -2.82
C THR A 456 -9.37 7.63 -4.16
N LEU A 457 -8.52 6.83 -4.81
CA LEU A 457 -7.86 7.22 -6.06
C LEU A 457 -8.58 6.63 -7.28
N ILE A 458 -9.56 7.38 -7.77
CA ILE A 458 -10.25 7.11 -9.04
C ILE A 458 -9.56 7.88 -10.16
N ILE A 459 -9.32 7.23 -11.29
CA ILE A 459 -8.78 7.88 -12.48
C ILE A 459 -9.83 8.88 -12.96
N SER A 460 -9.45 10.14 -13.07
CA SER A 460 -10.35 11.17 -13.56
C SER A 460 -9.52 12.34 -14.06
N ASN A 461 -9.75 12.72 -15.30
CA ASN A 461 -9.05 13.82 -15.93
C ASN A 461 -9.50 15.21 -15.42
N GLY A 462 -10.57 15.28 -14.62
CA GLY A 462 -11.10 16.54 -14.11
C GLY A 462 -10.16 17.21 -13.11
N MET A 463 -9.90 18.51 -13.27
CA MET A 463 -8.99 19.28 -12.41
C MET A 463 -9.28 19.20 -10.91
N ARG A 464 -10.54 18.94 -10.53
CA ARG A 464 -10.99 18.86 -9.14
C ARG A 464 -10.80 17.47 -8.52
N SER A 465 -10.60 16.44 -9.33
CA SER A 465 -10.22 15.13 -8.80
C SER A 465 -8.77 15.21 -8.33
N ILE A 466 -8.43 14.46 -7.27
CA ILE A 466 -7.03 14.40 -6.82
C ILE A 466 -6.10 13.91 -7.93
N THR A 467 -6.60 12.99 -8.78
CA THR A 467 -5.80 12.41 -9.85
C THR A 467 -5.54 13.40 -10.99
N GLY A 468 -6.55 14.17 -11.38
CA GLY A 468 -6.46 15.23 -12.38
C GLY A 468 -5.68 16.45 -11.88
N SER A 469 -5.87 16.85 -10.60
CA SER A 469 -5.04 17.90 -9.97
C SER A 469 -3.56 17.54 -10.02
N LEU A 470 -3.19 16.30 -9.66
CA LEU A 470 -1.80 15.84 -9.74
C LEU A 470 -1.30 15.80 -11.19
N ARG A 471 -2.12 15.34 -12.16
CA ARG A 471 -1.75 15.35 -13.58
C ARG A 471 -1.34 16.76 -14.02
N HIS A 472 -2.15 17.76 -13.70
CA HIS A 472 -1.85 19.13 -14.10
C HIS A 472 -0.68 19.74 -13.33
N LEU A 473 -0.54 19.43 -12.03
CA LEU A 473 0.63 19.83 -11.24
C LEU A 473 1.93 19.31 -11.87
N LEU A 474 1.97 18.06 -12.32
CA LEU A 474 3.13 17.48 -13.02
C LEU A 474 3.43 18.18 -14.36
N GLN A 475 2.46 18.91 -14.92
CA GLN A 475 2.58 19.64 -16.18
C GLN A 475 2.89 21.14 -15.98
N CYS A 476 2.71 21.70 -14.77
CA CYS A 476 3.13 23.06 -14.44
C CYS A 476 4.64 23.25 -14.71
N HIS A 477 5.02 24.43 -15.20
CA HIS A 477 6.38 24.66 -15.69
C HIS A 477 7.43 24.47 -14.59
N GLY A 478 7.24 25.09 -13.43
CA GLY A 478 8.16 24.99 -12.29
C GLY A 478 8.31 23.54 -11.82
N MET A 479 7.18 22.86 -11.57
CA MET A 479 7.18 21.46 -11.10
C MET A 479 7.85 20.51 -12.11
N LYS A 480 7.53 20.62 -13.40
CA LYS A 480 8.11 19.79 -14.46
C LYS A 480 9.62 19.98 -14.55
N THR A 481 10.09 21.22 -14.44
CA THR A 481 11.52 21.55 -14.46
C THR A 481 12.23 20.94 -13.25
N SER A 482 11.69 21.08 -12.04
CA SER A 482 12.23 20.47 -10.82
C SER A 482 12.26 18.94 -10.89
N LEU A 483 11.21 18.31 -11.42
CA LEU A 483 11.17 16.85 -11.62
C LEU A 483 12.25 16.39 -12.61
N LEU A 484 12.41 17.08 -13.74
CA LEU A 484 13.44 16.78 -14.74
C LEU A 484 14.84 16.89 -14.14
N ALA A 485 15.11 17.96 -13.39
CA ALA A 485 16.40 18.19 -12.75
C ALA A 485 16.75 17.08 -11.74
N THR A 486 15.81 16.74 -10.86
CA THR A 486 16.01 15.71 -9.82
C THR A 486 16.21 14.32 -10.43
N HIS A 487 15.40 13.96 -11.43
CA HIS A 487 15.51 12.67 -12.11
C HIS A 487 16.83 12.52 -12.88
N ARG A 488 17.25 13.57 -13.60
CA ARG A 488 18.55 13.61 -14.28
C ARG A 488 19.72 13.49 -13.31
N LYS A 489 19.69 14.21 -12.18
CA LYS A 489 20.72 14.14 -11.13
C LYS A 489 20.91 12.72 -10.58
N LYS A 490 19.87 11.89 -10.61
CA LYS A 490 19.88 10.50 -10.15
C LYS A 490 19.93 9.47 -11.28
N ASN A 491 20.25 9.90 -12.52
CA ASN A 491 20.28 9.07 -13.73
C ASN A 491 19.05 8.15 -13.87
N THR A 492 17.87 8.68 -13.54
CA THR A 492 16.60 7.94 -13.55
C THR A 492 15.65 8.58 -14.57
N PRO A 493 15.08 7.83 -15.52
CA PRO A 493 14.10 8.38 -16.46
C PRO A 493 12.79 8.79 -15.76
N LEU A 494 12.02 9.73 -16.34
CA LEU A 494 10.74 10.20 -15.79
C LEU A 494 9.61 9.20 -16.10
N ILE A 495 9.74 7.98 -15.62
CA ILE A 495 8.80 6.89 -15.89
C ILE A 495 7.43 7.20 -15.29
N ILE A 496 7.38 7.38 -13.96
CA ILE A 496 6.12 7.51 -13.22
C ILE A 496 5.36 8.79 -13.58
N PRO A 497 5.99 9.99 -13.64
CA PRO A 497 5.29 11.20 -14.06
C PRO A 497 4.65 11.05 -15.45
N SER A 498 5.39 10.49 -16.40
CA SER A 498 4.92 10.32 -17.78
C SER A 498 3.77 9.32 -17.87
N ALA A 499 3.95 8.14 -17.26
CA ALA A 499 2.94 7.08 -17.24
C ALA A 499 1.65 7.55 -16.55
N TYR A 500 1.79 8.27 -15.44
CA TYR A 500 0.68 8.86 -14.71
C TYR A 500 -0.10 9.88 -15.56
N CYS A 501 0.61 10.82 -16.20
CA CYS A 501 -0.03 11.84 -17.04
C CYS A 501 -0.77 11.22 -18.23
N ALA A 502 -0.17 10.23 -18.91
CA ALA A 502 -0.81 9.53 -20.02
C ALA A 502 -2.03 8.73 -19.56
N LEU A 503 -1.92 7.99 -18.44
CA LEU A 503 -3.02 7.22 -17.86
C LEU A 503 -4.22 8.11 -17.50
N VAL A 504 -4.00 9.21 -16.78
CA VAL A 504 -5.09 10.08 -16.33
C VAL A 504 -5.73 10.85 -17.49
N LYS A 505 -4.94 11.22 -18.51
CA LYS A 505 -5.43 11.96 -19.67
C LYS A 505 -6.24 11.07 -20.62
N SER A 506 -5.73 9.88 -20.92
CA SER A 506 -6.20 9.04 -22.02
C SER A 506 -6.95 7.80 -21.56
N GLY A 507 -6.84 7.36 -20.30
CA GLY A 507 -7.44 6.11 -19.84
C GLY A 507 -8.97 6.15 -19.77
N ILE A 508 -9.62 5.14 -20.35
CA ILE A 508 -11.08 5.00 -20.42
C ILE A 508 -11.54 3.82 -19.54
N HIS A 509 -12.50 4.06 -18.66
CA HIS A 509 -13.09 3.09 -17.74
C HIS A 509 -14.60 3.35 -17.58
N PRO A 510 -15.36 2.44 -16.94
CA PRO A 510 -16.83 2.50 -16.96
C PRO A 510 -17.46 3.78 -16.39
N GLU A 511 -16.73 4.58 -15.61
CA GLU A 511 -17.25 5.83 -15.02
C GLU A 511 -16.95 7.07 -15.88
N ASN A 512 -16.09 6.98 -16.90
CA ASN A 512 -15.70 8.11 -17.75
C ASN A 512 -15.89 7.86 -19.27
N VAL A 513 -16.38 6.67 -19.66
CA VAL A 513 -16.51 6.27 -21.07
C VAL A 513 -17.48 7.15 -21.87
N ILE A 514 -18.50 7.70 -21.22
CA ILE A 514 -19.43 8.66 -21.82
C ILE A 514 -19.76 9.77 -20.82
N GLU A 515 -20.25 10.90 -21.34
CA GLU A 515 -20.85 11.94 -20.50
C GLU A 515 -22.09 11.36 -19.80
N ASN A 516 -22.16 11.52 -18.47
CA ASN A 516 -23.22 10.96 -17.63
C ASN A 516 -23.35 9.43 -17.73
N ALA A 517 -22.22 8.70 -17.65
CA ALA A 517 -22.17 7.24 -17.64
C ALA A 517 -23.23 6.57 -16.76
N LYS A 518 -23.63 7.22 -15.65
CA LYS A 518 -24.69 6.74 -14.73
C LYS A 518 -26.07 6.51 -15.35
N LEU A 519 -26.34 7.03 -16.55
CA LEU A 519 -27.62 6.89 -17.26
C LEU A 519 -27.81 5.56 -17.99
N ILE A 520 -26.71 4.86 -18.29
CA ILE A 520 -26.74 3.56 -19.01
C ILE A 520 -26.41 2.40 -18.06
N SER A 521 -26.68 1.16 -18.46
CA SER A 521 -26.39 -0.02 -17.62
C SER A 521 -24.87 -0.18 -17.39
N ILE A 522 -24.46 -0.94 -16.36
CA ILE A 522 -23.02 -1.17 -16.12
C ILE A 522 -22.44 -2.09 -17.20
N GLU A 523 -23.23 -3.02 -17.72
CA GLU A 523 -22.89 -3.94 -18.80
C GLU A 523 -22.56 -3.17 -20.07
N GLU A 524 -23.43 -2.24 -20.48
CA GLU A 524 -23.20 -1.38 -21.65
C GLU A 524 -21.93 -0.53 -21.51
N ARG A 525 -21.65 -0.01 -20.30
CA ARG A 525 -20.42 0.74 -20.04
C ARG A 525 -19.17 -0.11 -20.20
N ILE A 526 -19.22 -1.36 -19.74
CA ILE A 526 -18.08 -2.30 -19.85
C ILE A 526 -17.80 -2.60 -21.32
N ASP A 527 -18.84 -2.84 -22.11
CA ASP A 527 -18.70 -3.09 -23.56
C ASP A 527 -18.11 -1.89 -24.29
N LEU A 528 -18.56 -0.67 -23.96
CA LEU A 528 -17.98 0.56 -24.53
C LEU A 528 -16.51 0.74 -24.17
N VAL A 529 -16.11 0.37 -22.93
CA VAL A 529 -14.71 0.46 -22.49
C VAL A 529 -13.84 -0.54 -23.25
N ILE A 530 -14.29 -1.78 -23.41
CA ILE A 530 -13.55 -2.82 -24.14
C ILE A 530 -13.28 -2.39 -25.59
N ASN A 531 -14.25 -1.71 -26.21
CA ASN A 531 -14.15 -1.20 -27.58
C ASN A 531 -13.47 0.18 -27.69
N SER A 532 -13.00 0.75 -26.58
CA SER A 532 -12.31 2.04 -26.57
C SER A 532 -10.83 1.90 -26.97
N GLU A 533 -10.19 3.01 -27.36
CA GLU A 533 -8.77 3.00 -27.79
C GLU A 533 -7.77 2.76 -26.64
N SER A 534 -8.19 3.00 -25.40
CA SER A 534 -7.33 3.10 -24.23
C SER A 534 -8.00 2.57 -22.95
N PRO A 535 -8.48 1.30 -22.96
CA PRO A 535 -9.18 0.71 -21.83
C PRO A 535 -8.29 0.68 -20.58
N CYS A 536 -8.85 1.01 -19.44
CA CYS A 536 -8.19 0.94 -18.15
C CYS A 536 -9.16 0.58 -17.02
N ARG A 537 -8.60 0.30 -15.84
CA ARG A 537 -9.39 0.14 -14.61
C ARG A 537 -9.80 1.49 -14.06
N ASN A 538 -10.87 1.52 -13.26
CA ASN A 538 -11.35 2.74 -12.60
C ASN A 538 -10.37 3.27 -11.53
N GLY A 539 -9.72 2.38 -10.79
CA GLY A 539 -8.79 2.74 -9.72
C GLY A 539 -7.35 2.90 -10.19
N LEU A 540 -6.65 3.89 -9.63
CA LEU A 540 -5.20 4.00 -9.74
C LEU A 540 -4.52 2.84 -8.98
N PHE A 541 -3.27 2.50 -9.34
CA PHE A 541 -2.46 1.59 -8.53
C PHE A 541 -2.40 2.05 -7.06
N GLY A 542 -2.65 1.12 -6.14
CA GLY A 542 -2.70 1.40 -4.71
C GLY A 542 -1.35 1.26 -4.01
N LEU A 543 -1.28 1.70 -2.75
CA LEU A 543 -0.09 1.59 -1.90
C LEU A 543 0.46 0.16 -1.80
N GLN A 544 -0.40 -0.86 -1.88
CA GLN A 544 0.04 -2.25 -1.88
C GLN A 544 0.89 -2.58 -3.11
N ALA A 545 0.53 -2.04 -4.29
CA ALA A 545 1.31 -2.25 -5.50
C ALA A 545 2.67 -1.55 -5.44
N ILE A 546 2.70 -0.37 -4.82
CA ILE A 546 3.95 0.36 -4.54
C ILE A 546 4.82 -0.44 -3.57
N LYS A 547 4.29 -0.88 -2.42
CA LYS A 547 5.04 -1.71 -1.45
C LYS A 547 5.56 -2.98 -2.09
N ASN A 548 4.74 -3.69 -2.87
CA ASN A 548 5.17 -4.92 -3.52
C ASN A 548 6.33 -4.62 -4.48
N SER A 549 6.18 -3.61 -5.34
CA SER A 549 7.26 -3.18 -6.25
C SER A 549 8.52 -2.77 -5.50
N ALA A 550 8.38 -2.10 -4.35
CA ALA A 550 9.51 -1.69 -3.53
C ALA A 550 10.25 -2.89 -2.93
N VAL A 551 9.54 -3.96 -2.56
CA VAL A 551 10.17 -5.22 -2.15
C VAL A 551 10.94 -5.83 -3.33
N HIS A 552 10.31 -5.93 -4.51
CA HIS A 552 10.95 -6.45 -5.73
C HIS A 552 12.14 -5.58 -6.22
N ALA A 553 12.13 -4.28 -5.93
CA ALA A 553 13.19 -3.36 -6.33
C ALA A 553 14.53 -3.65 -5.62
N PHE A 554 14.52 -4.36 -4.49
CA PHE A 554 15.75 -4.75 -3.79
C PHE A 554 16.44 -5.97 -4.41
N SER A 555 15.67 -6.83 -5.10
CA SER A 555 16.10 -8.06 -5.78
C SER A 555 16.32 -7.88 -7.28
N ASP A 556 15.96 -6.73 -7.86
CA ASP A 556 16.01 -6.45 -9.30
C ASP A 556 17.45 -6.14 -9.80
N PRO A 557 18.06 -7.01 -10.64
CA PRO A 557 19.40 -6.81 -11.18
C PRO A 557 19.42 -5.88 -12.41
N TYR A 558 18.26 -5.52 -12.98
CA TYR A 558 18.19 -4.82 -14.26
C TYR A 558 18.61 -3.33 -14.14
N THR A 559 19.44 -2.88 -15.08
CA THR A 559 19.71 -1.46 -15.34
C THR A 559 18.94 -0.99 -16.58
N TYR A 560 18.74 0.32 -16.74
CA TYR A 560 18.01 0.90 -17.88
C TYR A 560 18.52 0.39 -19.24
N HIS A 561 19.83 0.17 -19.37
CA HIS A 561 20.45 -0.32 -20.61
C HIS A 561 20.15 -1.80 -20.92
N TYR A 562 19.86 -2.62 -19.91
CA TYR A 562 19.47 -4.03 -20.11
C TYR A 562 18.02 -4.19 -20.62
N LEU A 563 17.15 -3.24 -20.31
CA LEU A 563 15.71 -3.33 -20.61
C LEU A 563 15.33 -2.80 -22.00
N VAL A 564 16.19 -1.99 -22.62
CA VAL A 564 15.98 -1.47 -23.96
C VAL A 564 16.49 -2.51 -24.97
N ASN A 565 15.65 -3.48 -25.31
CA ASN A 565 15.93 -4.46 -26.36
C ASN A 565 15.87 -3.78 -27.75
N ARG A 566 17.00 -3.74 -28.46
CA ARG A 566 17.11 -3.19 -29.83
C ARG A 566 16.59 -4.15 -30.92
N ASN A 567 16.20 -5.37 -30.57
CA ASN A 567 15.74 -6.38 -31.52
C ASN A 567 14.20 -6.39 -31.66
N SER A 568 13.73 -6.55 -32.90
CA SER A 568 12.37 -6.27 -33.37
C SER A 568 11.41 -7.47 -33.29
N HIS A 569 11.08 -7.96 -32.09
CA HIS A 569 10.12 -9.08 -31.95
C HIS A 569 8.95 -8.74 -31.00
N THR A 570 7.80 -9.41 -31.21
CA THR A 570 6.49 -9.08 -30.63
C THR A 570 6.15 -9.90 -29.37
N ASN A 571 5.39 -9.29 -28.45
CA ASN A 571 5.07 -9.79 -27.09
C ASN A 571 4.47 -11.21 -27.01
N LYS A 572 3.90 -11.77 -28.09
CA LYS A 572 3.22 -13.08 -28.04
C LYS A 572 4.21 -14.24 -27.87
N THR A 573 5.46 -14.05 -28.28
CA THR A 573 6.52 -15.07 -28.19
C THR A 573 7.35 -14.92 -26.91
N GLU A 574 7.45 -13.72 -26.33
CA GLU A 574 8.12 -13.49 -25.03
C GLU A 574 7.29 -13.95 -23.83
N LYS A 575 5.95 -13.90 -23.93
CA LYS A 575 5.04 -14.24 -22.82
C LYS A 575 4.94 -15.74 -22.51
N ILE A 576 5.47 -16.60 -23.38
CA ILE A 576 5.35 -18.06 -23.29
C ILE A 576 6.63 -18.71 -22.71
N SER A 577 7.78 -18.01 -22.67
CA SER A 577 9.08 -18.65 -22.36
C SER A 577 9.82 -18.19 -21.10
N TYR A 578 9.41 -17.14 -20.37
CA TYR A 578 10.32 -16.52 -19.38
C TYR A 578 9.77 -16.15 -17.98
N LEU A 579 8.59 -16.62 -17.52
CA LEU A 579 8.11 -16.32 -16.16
C LEU A 579 7.45 -17.54 -15.49
N THR A 580 8.04 -18.05 -14.40
CA THR A 580 7.46 -19.06 -13.48
C THR A 580 7.58 -18.64 -12.01
N GLU A 581 6.80 -19.31 -11.13
CA GLU A 581 6.23 -18.85 -9.85
C GLU A 581 7.16 -18.62 -8.63
N ASP A 582 8.49 -18.63 -8.76
CA ASP A 582 9.38 -18.50 -7.60
C ASP A 582 9.91 -17.06 -7.43
N ASN A 583 9.41 -16.33 -6.42
CA ASN A 583 10.20 -15.43 -5.53
C ASN A 583 9.36 -14.52 -4.60
N GLU A 584 9.83 -14.30 -3.34
CA GLU A 584 10.57 -13.06 -2.95
C GLU A 584 10.58 -12.68 -1.45
N GLU A 585 9.80 -13.28 -0.55
CA GLU A 585 9.54 -12.60 0.74
C GLU A 585 10.45 -12.97 1.94
N TRP A 586 11.58 -13.68 1.79
CA TRP A 586 12.36 -14.16 2.97
C TRP A 586 13.90 -14.12 2.90
N MET A 587 14.53 -13.38 1.99
CA MET A 587 16.01 -13.35 1.83
C MET A 587 16.79 -12.46 2.83
N ASN A 588 16.16 -11.53 3.54
CA ASN A 588 16.87 -10.36 4.09
C ASN A 588 17.50 -10.48 5.51
N SER A 589 17.93 -11.65 5.97
CA SER A 589 18.54 -11.77 7.33
C SER A 589 19.84 -12.59 7.45
N ALA A 590 20.40 -13.15 6.37
CA ALA A 590 21.65 -13.92 6.41
C ALA A 590 22.81 -13.14 5.72
N GLY A 591 24.07 -13.39 6.10
CA GLY A 591 25.24 -12.81 5.40
C GLY A 591 26.20 -11.94 6.25
N ARG A 592 26.32 -12.19 7.56
CA ARG A 592 27.26 -11.43 8.42
C ARG A 592 28.72 -11.89 8.24
N ILE A 593 29.00 -13.18 8.13
CA ILE A 593 30.38 -13.68 7.95
C ILE A 593 30.86 -13.49 6.50
N THR A 594 29.98 -13.65 5.51
CA THR A 594 30.28 -13.33 4.10
C THR A 594 30.72 -11.88 3.96
N ARG A 595 30.06 -10.96 4.67
CA ARG A 595 30.39 -9.53 4.67
C ARG A 595 31.74 -9.24 5.36
N GLU A 596 32.07 -9.92 6.46
CA GLU A 596 33.38 -9.78 7.12
C GLU A 596 34.55 -10.33 6.27
N VAL A 597 34.37 -11.48 5.59
CA VAL A 597 35.39 -12.05 4.70
C VAL A 597 35.56 -11.21 3.42
N MET A 598 34.46 -10.67 2.88
CA MET A 598 34.51 -9.75 1.74
C MET A 598 35.19 -8.43 2.12
N PHE A 599 34.98 -7.91 3.33
CA PHE A 599 35.72 -6.74 3.83
C PHE A 599 37.22 -7.04 4.06
N ASP A 600 37.58 -8.25 4.53
CA ASP A 600 38.98 -8.67 4.68
C ASP A 600 39.70 -8.81 3.31
N LEU A 601 39.02 -9.33 2.29
CA LEU A 601 39.55 -9.39 0.92
C LEU A 601 39.82 -7.99 0.34
N ILE A 602 38.89 -7.05 0.55
CA ILE A 602 39.01 -5.66 0.10
C ILE A 602 40.16 -4.93 0.83
N GLN A 603 40.36 -5.16 2.12
CA GLN A 603 41.34 -4.42 2.91
C GLN A 603 42.75 -5.02 2.89
N ASN A 604 42.88 -6.34 2.75
CA ASN A 604 44.16 -7.03 2.99
C ASN A 604 44.69 -7.84 1.80
N VAL A 605 43.87 -8.18 0.81
CA VAL A 605 44.29 -9.03 -0.35
C VAL A 605 44.33 -8.21 -1.64
N PHE A 606 43.31 -7.40 -1.90
CA PHE A 606 43.36 -6.41 -2.96
C PHE A 606 43.95 -5.12 -2.37
N TYR A 607 45.28 -4.97 -2.42
CA TYR A 607 45.94 -3.71 -2.04
C TYR A 607 45.58 -2.64 -3.10
N LEU A 608 44.39 -2.08 -2.99
CA LEU A 608 43.85 -1.13 -3.95
C LEU A 608 44.23 0.28 -3.50
N ASP A 609 45.49 0.64 -3.75
CA ASP A 609 45.96 2.03 -3.70
C ASP A 609 45.42 2.76 -4.94
N PHE A 610 44.09 2.86 -5.04
CA PHE A 610 43.45 3.53 -6.16
C PHE A 610 43.75 5.02 -6.09
N ASN A 611 44.52 5.50 -7.06
CA ASN A 611 44.73 6.92 -7.23
C ASN A 611 43.40 7.54 -7.74
N PRO A 612 42.95 8.72 -7.23
CA PRO A 612 41.68 9.37 -7.62
C PRO A 612 41.48 9.68 -9.11
N LYS A 613 42.41 9.30 -9.99
CA LYS A 613 42.31 9.39 -11.45
C LYS A 613 41.78 8.11 -12.13
N GLN A 614 41.59 7.01 -11.39
CA GLN A 614 41.19 5.70 -11.93
C GLN A 614 39.72 5.35 -11.63
N ILE A 615 38.80 6.29 -11.91
CA ILE A 615 37.36 6.14 -11.62
C ILE A 615 36.74 4.96 -12.38
N VAL A 616 37.15 4.73 -13.63
CA VAL A 616 36.60 3.67 -14.50
C VAL A 616 36.97 2.27 -14.01
N GLU A 617 38.20 2.08 -13.54
CA GLU A 617 38.67 0.80 -13.00
C GLU A 617 38.01 0.51 -11.64
N MET A 618 37.76 1.55 -10.84
CA MET A 618 37.00 1.45 -9.60
C MET A 618 35.52 1.10 -9.86
N GLU A 619 34.91 1.66 -10.90
CA GLU A 619 33.54 1.32 -11.32
C GLU A 619 33.43 -0.10 -11.88
N ALA A 620 34.40 -0.55 -12.69
CA ALA A 620 34.46 -1.91 -13.20
C ALA A 620 34.66 -2.94 -12.07
N PHE A 621 35.58 -2.67 -11.15
CA PHE A 621 35.78 -3.50 -9.96
C PHE A 621 34.52 -3.58 -9.10
N ASN A 622 33.85 -2.45 -8.83
CA ASN A 622 32.60 -2.43 -8.08
C ASN A 622 31.49 -3.21 -8.82
N SER A 623 31.45 -3.16 -10.14
CA SER A 623 30.49 -3.91 -10.96
C SER A 623 30.74 -5.42 -10.90
N GLU A 624 31.98 -5.88 -11.07
CA GLU A 624 32.32 -7.31 -10.96
C GLU A 624 32.14 -7.82 -9.53
N PHE A 625 32.48 -7.00 -8.54
CA PHE A 625 32.25 -7.30 -7.13
C PHE A 625 30.76 -7.47 -6.79
N MET A 626 29.90 -6.61 -7.34
CA MET A 626 28.45 -6.73 -7.20
C MET A 626 27.93 -8.03 -7.84
N VAL A 627 28.38 -8.37 -9.05
CA VAL A 627 27.97 -9.60 -9.75
C VAL A 627 28.38 -10.87 -8.98
N VAL A 628 29.58 -10.89 -8.40
CA VAL A 628 30.04 -12.02 -7.59
C VAL A 628 29.23 -12.13 -6.30
N SER A 629 28.96 -11.01 -5.62
CA SER A 629 28.11 -11.00 -4.42
C SER A 629 26.68 -11.43 -4.72
N GLU A 630 26.13 -11.03 -5.87
CA GLU A 630 24.79 -11.41 -6.33
C GLU A 630 24.71 -12.91 -6.63
N ASN A 631 25.74 -13.50 -7.25
CA ASN A 631 25.78 -14.94 -7.55
C ASN A 631 25.84 -15.80 -6.29
N ILE A 632 26.63 -15.37 -5.30
CA ILE A 632 26.74 -16.05 -4.01
C ILE A 632 25.39 -16.05 -3.30
N SER A 633 24.74 -14.88 -3.21
CA SER A 633 23.40 -14.74 -2.64
C SER A 633 22.38 -15.65 -3.34
N TYR A 634 22.37 -15.62 -4.67
CA TYR A 634 21.47 -16.44 -5.49
C TYR A 634 21.61 -17.95 -5.21
N ARG A 635 22.83 -18.48 -5.20
CA ARG A 635 23.11 -19.92 -4.96
C ARG A 635 22.74 -20.33 -3.53
N THR A 636 23.08 -19.50 -2.55
CA THR A 636 22.73 -19.73 -1.14
C THR A 636 21.22 -19.83 -0.93
N GLU A 637 20.47 -18.97 -1.60
CA GLU A 637 19.02 -18.86 -1.46
C GLU A 637 18.29 -20.02 -2.14
N GLU A 638 18.78 -20.44 -3.30
CA GLU A 638 18.32 -21.66 -4.00
C GLU A 638 18.46 -22.90 -3.11
N MET A 639 19.63 -23.09 -2.49
CA MET A 639 19.89 -24.19 -1.56
C MET A 639 18.98 -24.13 -0.30
N ASN A 640 18.65 -22.93 0.18
CA ASN A 640 17.76 -22.74 1.33
C ASN A 640 16.30 -23.03 1.00
N ALA A 641 15.83 -22.65 -0.19
CA ALA A 641 14.44 -22.85 -0.63
C ALA A 641 14.10 -24.34 -0.76
N ARG A 642 15.07 -25.13 -1.22
CA ARG A 642 14.95 -26.59 -1.35
C ARG A 642 15.03 -27.30 0.01
N MET A 643 15.52 -26.65 1.06
CA MET A 643 15.77 -27.29 2.35
C MET A 643 14.48 -27.77 3.06
N ARG A 644 14.51 -28.99 3.62
CA ARG A 644 13.47 -29.59 4.47
C ARG A 644 14.11 -30.19 5.72
N LEU A 645 13.78 -29.69 6.91
CA LEU A 645 14.33 -30.20 8.17
C LEU A 645 13.59 -31.47 8.61
N VAL A 646 14.30 -32.56 8.89
CA VAL A 646 13.73 -33.82 9.37
C VAL A 646 14.07 -34.00 10.85
N THR A 647 13.05 -34.06 11.72
CA THR A 647 13.21 -34.27 13.16
C THR A 647 12.81 -35.70 13.55
N GLY A 648 13.58 -36.33 14.45
CA GLY A 648 13.19 -37.61 15.08
C GLY A 648 13.46 -38.90 14.29
N GLN A 649 14.19 -38.87 13.17
CA GLN A 649 14.64 -40.09 12.48
C GLN A 649 16.00 -40.58 13.00
N ALA A 650 16.07 -41.85 13.42
CA ALA A 650 17.28 -42.49 13.94
C ALA A 650 18.20 -43.09 12.85
N ARG A 651 17.82 -43.07 11.56
CA ARG A 651 18.58 -43.73 10.45
C ARG A 651 18.47 -42.96 9.12
N GLY A 652 19.62 -42.81 8.44
CA GLY A 652 19.80 -42.25 7.09
C GLY A 652 21.28 -41.93 6.79
N ARG A 653 21.75 -42.01 5.53
CA ARG A 653 23.11 -41.57 5.13
C ARG A 653 23.11 -40.05 4.92
N VAL A 654 24.04 -39.36 5.57
CA VAL A 654 24.10 -37.90 5.65
C VAL A 654 25.45 -37.42 5.10
N ASN A 655 25.45 -36.44 4.20
CA ASN A 655 26.67 -35.87 3.60
C ASN A 655 27.45 -34.97 4.60
N GLU A 656 28.56 -34.38 4.14
CA GLU A 656 29.48 -33.56 4.96
C GLU A 656 28.83 -32.35 5.62
N VAL A 657 27.66 -31.90 5.15
CA VAL A 657 26.92 -30.75 5.67
C VAL A 657 25.53 -31.09 6.18
N GLY A 658 25.20 -32.37 6.42
CA GLY A 658 23.93 -32.72 7.06
C GLY A 658 22.76 -33.09 6.15
N VAL A 659 22.97 -33.16 4.82
CA VAL A 659 21.93 -33.48 3.84
C VAL A 659 21.74 -34.99 3.69
N LEU A 660 20.49 -35.45 3.80
CA LEU A 660 20.01 -36.80 3.57
C LEU A 660 19.85 -37.05 2.06
N ALA A 661 20.59 -38.02 1.52
CA ALA A 661 20.36 -38.51 0.16
C ALA A 661 19.22 -39.54 0.19
N LEU A 662 18.08 -39.23 -0.44
CA LEU A 662 16.93 -40.17 -0.53
C LEU A 662 17.01 -41.12 -1.74
N SER A 663 17.97 -40.96 -2.65
CA SER A 663 18.24 -41.92 -3.73
C SER A 663 19.62 -41.75 -4.36
N ASP A 664 20.24 -42.84 -4.79
CA ASP A 664 21.53 -42.88 -5.53
C ASP A 664 21.39 -42.48 -7.02
N LYS A 665 20.37 -41.69 -7.40
CA LYS A 665 20.19 -41.20 -8.78
C LYS A 665 20.63 -39.75 -8.90
N ILE A 666 21.35 -39.50 -9.98
CA ILE A 666 22.18 -38.34 -10.31
C ILE A 666 21.38 -37.02 -10.32
N ASP A 667 22.02 -35.97 -9.80
CA ASP A 667 21.61 -34.55 -9.68
C ASP A 667 21.28 -33.85 -11.03
N ASP A 668 20.27 -34.31 -11.77
CA ASP A 668 19.84 -33.66 -13.04
C ASP A 668 18.39 -33.16 -13.05
N GLU A 669 17.68 -33.20 -11.91
CA GLU A 669 16.37 -32.53 -11.79
C GLU A 669 16.51 -31.17 -11.09
N PRO A 670 16.22 -30.05 -11.77
CA PRO A 670 16.07 -28.76 -11.11
C PRO A 670 14.92 -28.86 -10.10
N LEU A 671 15.10 -28.33 -8.87
CA LEU A 671 14.08 -28.14 -7.82
C LEU A 671 13.80 -29.30 -6.84
N SER A 672 14.58 -30.39 -6.81
CA SER A 672 14.33 -31.48 -5.84
C SER A 672 14.63 -31.05 -4.39
N PRO A 673 13.82 -31.41 -3.37
CA PRO A 673 14.04 -30.98 -1.98
C PRO A 673 15.35 -31.50 -1.36
N ILE A 674 16.08 -30.64 -0.65
CA ILE A 674 17.29 -30.93 0.13
C ILE A 674 16.86 -31.28 1.57
N TYR A 675 16.89 -32.54 1.94
CA TYR A 675 16.49 -32.95 3.30
C TYR A 675 17.67 -32.80 4.26
N VAL A 676 17.53 -32.05 5.34
CA VAL A 676 18.59 -31.85 6.36
C VAL A 676 18.15 -32.46 7.69
N LEU A 677 18.99 -33.30 8.28
CA LEU A 677 18.68 -33.97 9.54
C LEU A 677 18.92 -33.03 10.73
N ASP A 678 17.90 -32.79 11.56
CA ASP A 678 18.06 -32.05 12.81
C ASP A 678 18.69 -32.93 13.89
N SER A 679 20.02 -32.88 14.01
CA SER A 679 20.78 -33.64 15.01
C SER A 679 22.02 -32.89 15.50
N PRO A 680 22.52 -33.19 16.73
CA PRO A 680 23.79 -32.65 17.21
C PRO A 680 24.96 -32.91 16.26
N LEU A 681 24.99 -34.08 15.60
CA LEU A 681 26.03 -34.46 14.65
C LEU A 681 26.03 -33.57 13.40
N THR A 682 24.85 -33.21 12.88
CA THR A 682 24.71 -32.29 11.75
C THR A 682 25.24 -30.89 12.11
N VAL A 683 24.90 -30.40 13.31
CA VAL A 683 25.40 -29.11 13.83
C VAL A 683 26.93 -29.13 13.96
N LEU A 684 27.51 -30.22 14.49
CA LEU A 684 28.95 -30.39 14.61
C LEU A 684 29.64 -30.33 13.23
N ARG A 685 29.07 -31.00 12.22
CA ARG A 685 29.59 -30.99 10.84
C ARG A 685 29.54 -29.60 10.20
N MET A 686 28.45 -28.87 10.40
CA MET A 686 28.28 -27.49 9.96
C MET A 686 29.31 -26.55 10.61
N HIS A 687 29.51 -26.65 11.93
CA HIS A 687 30.54 -25.86 12.61
C HIS A 687 31.96 -26.23 12.17
N ASN A 688 32.23 -27.50 11.90
CA ASN A 688 33.50 -27.94 11.34
C ASN A 688 33.74 -27.39 9.92
N TYR A 689 32.73 -27.38 9.06
CA TYR A 689 32.83 -26.79 7.71
C TYR A 689 33.17 -25.29 7.78
N LEU A 690 32.50 -24.54 8.67
CA LEU A 690 32.82 -23.12 8.92
C LEU A 690 34.24 -22.91 9.46
N HIS A 691 34.73 -23.83 10.29
CA HIS A 691 36.09 -23.81 10.82
C HIS A 691 37.14 -24.04 9.72
N GLU A 692 36.97 -25.08 8.91
CA GLU A 692 37.85 -25.38 7.79
C GLU A 692 37.84 -24.27 6.75
N PHE A 693 36.67 -23.66 6.47
CA PHE A 693 36.57 -22.52 5.58
C PHE A 693 37.41 -21.34 6.07
N LYS A 694 37.25 -20.93 7.34
CA LYS A 694 38.03 -19.83 7.93
C LYS A 694 39.54 -20.07 7.88
N LYS A 695 39.97 -21.32 8.01
CA LYS A 695 41.38 -21.70 7.97
C LYS A 695 41.96 -21.71 6.55
N HIS A 696 41.14 -22.02 5.54
CA HIS A 696 41.64 -22.36 4.20
C HIS A 696 41.14 -21.46 3.05
N TYR A 697 40.22 -20.52 3.27
CA TYR A 697 39.66 -19.67 2.20
C TYR A 697 40.72 -18.88 1.41
N LYS A 698 41.80 -18.41 2.07
CA LYS A 698 42.90 -17.70 1.38
C LYS A 698 43.66 -18.61 0.41
N LYS A 699 43.85 -19.88 0.77
CA LYS A 699 44.47 -20.88 -0.12
C LYS A 699 43.53 -21.19 -1.28
N LEU A 700 42.23 -21.41 -0.99
CA LEU A 700 41.19 -21.64 -2.02
C LEU A 700 41.09 -20.48 -3.02
N LEU A 701 41.20 -19.23 -2.56
CA LEU A 701 41.20 -18.06 -3.44
C LEU A 701 42.37 -18.09 -4.43
N ALA A 702 43.55 -18.52 -3.97
CA ALA A 702 44.76 -18.56 -4.78
C ALA A 702 44.80 -19.74 -5.75
N THR A 703 44.27 -20.92 -5.37
CA THR A 703 44.30 -22.12 -6.23
C THR A 703 43.05 -22.31 -7.09
N ASN A 704 41.86 -21.98 -6.61
CA ASN A 704 40.61 -22.16 -7.36
C ASN A 704 39.52 -21.16 -6.92
N PRO A 705 39.61 -19.88 -7.39
CA PRO A 705 38.68 -18.83 -7.01
C PRO A 705 37.24 -19.13 -7.45
N ASP A 706 37.07 -19.81 -8.59
CA ASP A 706 35.75 -20.19 -9.09
C ASP A 706 35.05 -21.18 -8.16
N PHE A 707 35.77 -22.18 -7.64
CA PHE A 707 35.24 -23.10 -6.63
C PHE A 707 34.92 -22.38 -5.31
N LEU A 708 35.77 -21.43 -4.90
CA LEU A 708 35.53 -20.61 -3.72
C LEU A 708 34.22 -19.81 -3.85
N PHE A 709 34.04 -19.08 -4.94
CA PHE A 709 32.90 -18.17 -5.11
C PHE A 709 31.60 -18.87 -5.54
N LYS A 710 31.67 -19.93 -6.34
CA LYS A 710 30.46 -20.60 -6.89
C LYS A 710 29.96 -21.76 -6.02
N THR A 711 30.78 -22.26 -5.10
CA THR A 711 30.45 -23.46 -4.32
C THR A 711 30.71 -23.28 -2.83
N VAL A 712 31.91 -22.88 -2.43
CA VAL A 712 32.28 -22.83 -1.01
C VAL A 712 31.59 -21.68 -0.29
N MET A 713 31.65 -20.45 -0.80
CA MET A 713 30.98 -19.28 -0.19
C MET A 713 29.45 -19.44 -0.12
N PRO A 714 28.76 -19.91 -1.18
CA PRO A 714 27.34 -20.20 -1.08
C PRO A 714 27.00 -21.25 -0.01
N THR A 715 27.83 -22.29 0.10
CA THR A 715 27.64 -23.35 1.11
C THR A 715 27.87 -22.81 2.53
N VAL A 716 28.87 -21.95 2.74
CA VAL A 716 29.12 -21.29 4.04
C VAL A 716 27.93 -20.46 4.47
N GLU A 717 27.41 -19.64 3.56
CA GLU A 717 26.27 -18.77 3.84
C GLU A 717 24.98 -19.58 4.08
N TRP A 718 24.80 -20.68 3.33
CA TRP A 718 23.72 -21.64 3.55
C TRP A 718 23.81 -22.31 4.93
N ILE A 719 25.02 -22.66 5.38
CA ILE A 719 25.27 -23.23 6.71
C ILE A 719 24.93 -22.23 7.82
N GLU A 720 25.34 -20.96 7.69
CA GLU A 720 25.01 -19.92 8.67
C GLU A 720 23.49 -19.77 8.84
N GLY A 721 22.75 -19.80 7.73
CA GLY A 721 21.30 -19.77 7.74
C GLY A 721 20.66 -21.03 8.31
N THR A 722 21.23 -22.21 8.00
CA THR A 722 20.70 -23.50 8.44
C THR A 722 20.89 -23.72 9.93
N LEU A 723 22.05 -23.36 10.48
CA LEU A 723 22.35 -23.47 11.91
C LEU A 723 21.30 -22.74 12.77
N GLY A 724 20.88 -21.54 12.35
CA GLY A 724 19.84 -20.76 13.05
C GLY A 724 18.44 -21.41 13.04
N LYS A 725 18.19 -22.34 12.12
CA LYS A 725 16.91 -23.05 11.95
C LYS A 725 16.85 -24.39 12.70
N MET A 726 17.97 -24.90 13.20
CA MET A 726 18.02 -26.19 13.92
C MET A 726 17.45 -26.07 15.33
N SER A 727 17.03 -27.19 15.94
CA SER A 727 16.53 -27.18 17.32
C SER A 727 17.59 -26.71 18.33
N LYS A 728 17.17 -26.01 19.39
CA LYS A 728 18.08 -25.52 20.45
C LYS A 728 18.88 -26.64 21.13
N CYS A 729 18.30 -27.85 21.22
CA CYS A 729 18.96 -29.02 21.77
C CYS A 729 20.12 -29.50 20.86
N SER A 730 19.86 -29.66 19.56
CA SER A 730 20.89 -30.00 18.57
C SER A 730 21.98 -28.92 18.49
N GLN A 731 21.60 -27.64 18.49
CA GLN A 731 22.56 -26.53 18.46
C GLN A 731 23.51 -26.55 19.67
N LYS A 732 22.95 -26.68 20.87
CA LYS A 732 23.74 -26.69 22.12
C LYS A 732 24.68 -27.90 22.16
N ASN A 733 24.14 -29.10 22.01
CA ASN A 733 24.92 -30.33 22.12
C ASN A 733 25.93 -30.48 20.98
N GLY A 734 25.56 -30.10 19.75
CA GLY A 734 26.46 -30.16 18.60
C GLY A 734 27.60 -29.13 18.67
N ARG A 735 27.33 -27.95 19.25
CA ARG A 735 28.39 -26.96 19.53
C ARG A 735 29.34 -27.42 20.62
N GLU A 736 28.82 -27.98 21.72
CA GLU A 736 29.65 -28.57 22.78
C GLU A 736 30.56 -29.69 22.23
N GLN A 737 30.02 -30.57 21.39
CA GLN A 737 30.81 -31.63 20.72
C GLN A 737 31.87 -31.06 19.77
N PHE A 738 31.55 -30.00 19.02
CA PHE A 738 32.51 -29.34 18.13
C PHE A 738 33.64 -28.69 18.92
N ASP A 739 33.31 -27.98 20.00
CA ASP A 739 34.30 -27.32 20.86
C ASP A 739 35.22 -28.35 21.54
N GLU A 740 34.69 -29.50 21.96
CA GLU A 740 35.48 -30.63 22.47
C GLU A 740 36.40 -31.23 21.39
N MET A 741 35.89 -31.46 20.18
CA MET A 741 36.66 -31.97 19.04
C MET A 741 37.87 -31.07 18.74
N ILE A 742 37.66 -29.75 18.66
CA ILE A 742 38.74 -28.77 18.44
C ILE A 742 39.73 -28.74 19.61
N LYS A 743 39.25 -28.83 20.86
CA LYS A 743 40.11 -28.89 22.05
C LYS A 743 41.05 -30.09 22.04
N HIS A 744 40.62 -31.20 21.45
CA HIS A 744 41.43 -32.41 21.27
C HIS A 744 42.27 -32.41 19.97
N GLY A 745 42.29 -31.31 19.22
CA GLY A 745 43.08 -31.18 17.99
C GLY A 745 42.56 -32.00 16.81
N VAL A 746 41.31 -32.46 16.87
CA VAL A 746 40.67 -33.25 15.81
C VAL A 746 39.92 -32.31 14.87
N VAL A 747 40.06 -32.51 13.57
CA VAL A 747 39.34 -31.75 12.53
C VAL A 747 38.89 -32.72 11.45
N MET A 748 37.65 -32.59 10.99
CA MET A 748 37.18 -33.35 9.83
C MET A 748 37.52 -32.56 8.57
N SER A 749 38.48 -33.04 7.77
CA SER A 749 38.81 -32.33 6.53
C SER A 749 37.65 -32.40 5.55
N VAL A 750 37.31 -31.27 4.93
CA VAL A 750 36.19 -31.13 3.99
C VAL A 750 36.70 -30.80 2.59
N PHE A 751 37.79 -30.03 2.48
CA PHE A 751 38.37 -29.62 1.21
C PHE A 751 39.52 -30.55 0.82
N HIS A 752 39.19 -31.74 0.34
CA HIS A 752 40.12 -32.84 0.05
C HIS A 752 41.09 -32.59 -1.12
N SER A 753 40.95 -31.45 -1.83
CA SER A 753 41.73 -31.07 -3.01
C SER A 753 42.52 -29.76 -2.85
N LEU A 754 42.77 -29.33 -1.61
CA LEU A 754 43.44 -28.07 -1.27
C LEU A 754 44.96 -28.02 -1.48
#